data_AF-A0A2N6SGF7-F1
#
_entry.id   AF-A0A2N6SGF7-F1
#
_cell.length_a   1.000
_cell.length_b   1.000
_cell.length_c   1.000
_cell.angle_alpha   90.00
_cell.angle_beta   90.00
_cell.angle_gamma   90.00
#
_symmetry.space_group_name_H-M   'P 1'
#
loop_
_entity.id
_entity.type
_entity.pdbx_description
1 polymer ?
#
loop_
_entity_poly.entity_id
_entity_poly.type
_entity_poly.pdbx_seq_one_letter_code
_entity_poly.pdbx_strand_id
1 'polypeptide(L)'
;MKKYKLSIFLASAVLGGVGATYIAAETNHAAAAEVKTEVVAPANTNENSGTPNTGAANTQATAPKEVANIGEIQGESHQSPLVGRDVIVNNVVVTKIDKSGFYVQDKVSDNNPKTSDALYVASKDKVKSGDLLKVQGTVKEGYLEEYAVRPGQTFKAPVGSLTVTQIINATITKLGVAALPDAVEFSKKIPKDTVDKTPTKYDPENEALDYFESLEGMRVNINKPKILGPQYKGDIYVLPGNYNGQKLNNIGGVNLRPGVQNTETIAIEVGKKVVAKAKDYFNEDITGVFTYRYKTYRIDPYKVPKVQDGGLKREVSKIYPAEDKLTIASYNIENFSANSKGRDETPEEKVDKIAKSFINEVHSPDIITLIEVQDNNGGVNDGTVEGVKSGEKLADRIKSFGGPEYKYTEVAPIDGKDGGKPGANIRVAYLYNPNRVTLIGKDKGGSEEAARFVDGHLEKNPARIDPTNINFEKVRKSLAAEFDFKGERIVVIANHLKSKLGDDAVYGSNQPAIENTKAQRVEQAKLLNAFVREGLRQNPNLKFVLTGDFNDFEFSDTVKTIVGDELVNLMAEHEAGDRYSYFYRGSNQSLDNILVSKNIKDRVLFSPVHINASFMEEHGRASDHDPVVVQIDFSKSEEVVSPEVTPNKPENTQGNTSSAVQNITKLSTVNHKGEVKINSHSNKKEVLPKTGLDSSSSFGLGIFGVIAAFFLGRKKRNN
;
A
#
# COMPACT_ATOMS: atom_id res chain seq x y z
N MET A 1 -1.95 -46.77 -51.45
CA MET A 1 -1.26 -46.63 -52.75
C MET A 1 -0.59 -45.26 -52.81
N LYS A 2 0.72 -45.27 -53.11
CA LYS A 2 1.67 -44.20 -53.53
C LYS A 2 1.45 -42.76 -53.01
N LYS A 3 2.30 -42.27 -52.08
CA LYS A 3 3.53 -41.43 -52.29
C LYS A 3 3.16 -40.00 -52.77
N TYR A 4 3.62 -38.89 -52.17
CA TYR A 4 5.03 -38.49 -51.99
C TYR A 4 5.24 -37.45 -50.87
N LYS A 5 6.39 -37.59 -50.19
CA LYS A 5 7.17 -36.52 -49.53
C LYS A 5 7.80 -35.60 -50.59
N LEU A 6 8.04 -34.32 -50.29
CA LEU A 6 9.41 -33.76 -50.40
C LEU A 6 9.55 -32.40 -49.70
N SER A 7 10.56 -32.33 -48.85
CA SER A 7 11.21 -31.15 -48.26
C SER A 7 12.07 -30.42 -49.31
N ILE A 8 12.54 -29.19 -49.00
CA ILE A 8 13.88 -28.58 -49.24
C ILE A 8 13.70 -27.05 -49.14
N PHE A 9 14.26 -26.33 -48.16
CA PHE A 9 15.65 -25.91 -47.87
C PHE A 9 16.21 -24.79 -48.75
N LEU A 10 16.92 -23.87 -48.06
CA LEU A 10 17.81 -22.75 -48.48
C LEU A 10 17.13 -21.47 -48.98
N ALA A 11 17.65 -20.25 -48.80
CA ALA A 11 18.62 -19.56 -47.93
C ALA A 11 19.03 -18.28 -48.70
N SER A 12 19.42 -17.23 -47.97
CA SER A 12 20.13 -16.00 -48.42
C SER A 12 19.20 -14.85 -48.86
N ALA A 13 19.13 -13.72 -48.11
CA ALA A 13 20.09 -12.60 -48.06
C ALA A 13 20.11 -11.83 -49.41
N VAL A 14 19.97 -10.50 -49.55
CA VAL A 14 20.43 -9.37 -48.71
C VAL A 14 19.98 -8.02 -49.35
N LEU A 15 19.89 -6.97 -48.53
CA LEU A 15 19.97 -5.49 -48.77
C LEU A 15 18.87 -4.63 -49.47
N GLY A 16 18.48 -3.59 -48.72
CA GLY A 16 18.23 -2.19 -49.16
C GLY A 16 16.80 -1.88 -49.61
N GLY A 17 16.07 -0.86 -49.15
CA GLY A 17 16.32 0.25 -48.24
C GLY A 17 15.17 1.26 -48.41
N VAL A 18 14.93 2.07 -47.36
CA VAL A 18 14.22 3.36 -47.36
C VAL A 18 12.67 3.34 -47.46
N GLY A 19 12.03 3.77 -46.37
CA GLY A 19 11.06 4.88 -46.45
C GLY A 19 9.57 4.59 -46.27
N ALA A 20 9.11 4.90 -45.05
CA ALA A 20 7.83 5.53 -44.71
C ALA A 20 6.60 4.67 -44.31
N THR A 21 6.16 4.99 -43.08
CA THR A 21 4.81 4.99 -42.51
C THR A 21 4.14 3.66 -42.16
N TYR A 22 4.25 3.28 -40.88
CA TYR A 22 3.25 2.44 -40.20
C TYR A 22 2.65 3.20 -39.02
N ILE A 23 1.32 3.27 -39.06
CA ILE A 23 0.43 3.81 -38.03
C ILE A 23 0.38 2.85 -36.85
N ALA A 24 0.31 3.44 -35.66
CA ALA A 24 0.29 2.78 -34.37
C ALA A 24 -1.01 2.02 -34.05
N ALA A 25 -0.89 1.20 -33.00
CA ALA A 25 -1.91 0.55 -32.17
C ALA A 25 -2.28 -0.88 -32.58
N GLU A 26 -1.52 -1.85 -32.06
CA GLU A 26 -2.06 -3.17 -31.76
C GLU A 26 -2.11 -3.42 -30.25
N THR A 27 -3.32 -3.77 -29.86
CA THR A 27 -3.82 -4.14 -28.55
C THR A 27 -3.27 -5.49 -28.11
N ASN A 28 -2.68 -5.55 -26.91
CA ASN A 28 -2.36 -6.83 -26.26
C ASN A 28 -3.66 -7.59 -25.94
N HIS A 29 -3.99 -8.58 -26.76
CA HIS A 29 -4.85 -9.69 -26.38
C HIS A 29 -4.03 -10.66 -25.53
N ALA A 30 -4.36 -10.77 -24.24
CA ALA A 30 -3.96 -11.94 -23.46
C ALA A 30 -4.81 -13.12 -23.93
N ALA A 31 -4.15 -14.16 -24.46
CA ALA A 31 -4.78 -15.43 -24.78
C ALA A 31 -5.28 -16.05 -23.47
N ALA A 32 -6.61 -16.15 -23.34
CA ALA A 32 -7.25 -16.96 -22.33
C ALA A 32 -7.03 -18.44 -22.69
N ALA A 33 -6.45 -19.20 -21.77
CA ALA A 33 -6.50 -20.66 -21.83
C ALA A 33 -7.96 -21.10 -21.66
N GLU A 34 -8.49 -21.83 -22.64
CA GLU A 34 -9.80 -22.48 -22.56
C GLU A 34 -9.79 -23.51 -21.42
N VAL A 35 -10.42 -23.17 -20.29
CA VAL A 35 -10.89 -24.15 -19.32
C VAL A 35 -12.33 -24.50 -19.71
N LYS A 36 -12.52 -25.66 -20.33
CA LYS A 36 -13.85 -26.22 -20.56
C LYS A 36 -14.44 -26.67 -19.24
N THR A 37 -15.32 -25.86 -18.66
CA THR A 37 -16.26 -26.30 -17.62
C THR A 37 -17.57 -26.68 -18.29
N GLU A 38 -17.86 -27.99 -18.33
CA GLU A 38 -19.18 -28.53 -18.67
C GLU A 38 -20.23 -27.98 -17.69
N VAL A 39 -21.22 -27.26 -18.22
CA VAL A 39 -22.42 -26.90 -17.49
C VAL A 39 -23.38 -28.07 -17.59
N VAL A 40 -23.55 -28.81 -16.48
CA VAL A 40 -24.65 -29.76 -16.31
C VAL A 40 -25.93 -28.95 -16.16
N ALA A 41 -26.79 -28.99 -17.18
CA ALA A 41 -28.15 -28.44 -17.11
C ALA A 41 -29.05 -29.36 -16.27
N PRO A 42 -30.02 -28.83 -15.49
CA PRO A 42 -31.03 -29.66 -14.84
C PRO A 42 -32.02 -30.19 -15.89
N ALA A 43 -32.31 -31.48 -15.79
CA ALA A 43 -33.27 -32.18 -16.63
C ALA A 43 -34.71 -31.70 -16.35
N ASN A 44 -35.46 -31.38 -17.41
CA ASN A 44 -36.92 -31.35 -17.41
C ASN A 44 -37.42 -32.29 -18.51
N THR A 45 -37.99 -33.42 -18.10
CA THR A 45 -38.78 -34.31 -18.94
C THR A 45 -40.23 -33.81 -18.98
N ASN A 46 -40.71 -33.41 -20.16
CA ASN A 46 -41.79 -34.11 -20.85
C ASN A 46 -42.20 -33.36 -22.11
N GLU A 47 -42.18 -34.11 -23.20
CA GLU A 47 -42.67 -33.75 -24.52
C GLU A 47 -44.20 -33.59 -24.50
N ASN A 48 -44.73 -32.57 -25.19
CA ASN A 48 -45.69 -32.88 -26.25
C ASN A 48 -45.72 -31.81 -27.35
N SER A 49 -45.86 -32.34 -28.56
CA SER A 49 -45.79 -31.74 -29.88
C SER A 49 -46.85 -30.67 -30.21
N GLY A 50 -46.44 -29.63 -30.94
CA GLY A 50 -47.31 -28.65 -31.60
C GLY A 50 -46.50 -27.64 -32.43
N THR A 51 -46.76 -27.60 -33.74
CA THR A 51 -46.10 -26.76 -34.76
C THR A 51 -46.13 -25.25 -34.47
N PRO A 52 -45.11 -24.48 -34.90
CA PRO A 52 -45.00 -23.06 -34.54
C PRO A 52 -45.90 -22.20 -35.44
N ASN A 53 -46.89 -21.55 -34.83
CA ASN A 53 -47.63 -20.46 -35.45
C ASN A 53 -46.85 -19.15 -35.24
N THR A 54 -46.47 -18.50 -36.33
CA THR A 54 -45.84 -17.17 -36.33
C THR A 54 -46.84 -16.12 -35.85
N GLY A 55 -46.89 -15.90 -34.54
CA GLY A 55 -47.61 -14.80 -33.92
C GLY A 55 -46.62 -13.74 -33.45
N ALA A 56 -46.70 -12.55 -34.03
CA ALA A 56 -46.03 -11.36 -33.52
C ALA A 56 -46.40 -11.16 -32.04
N ALA A 57 -45.41 -11.27 -31.15
CA ALA A 57 -45.59 -10.92 -29.75
C ALA A 57 -45.75 -9.39 -29.66
N ASN A 58 -47.00 -8.98 -29.60
CA ASN A 58 -47.44 -7.66 -29.24
C ASN A 58 -46.93 -7.36 -27.82
N THR A 59 -45.89 -6.55 -27.69
CA THR A 59 -45.45 -6.00 -26.41
C THR A 59 -46.53 -5.04 -25.91
N GLN A 60 -47.51 -5.57 -25.19
CA GLN A 60 -48.49 -4.77 -24.50
C GLN A 60 -47.74 -3.98 -23.42
N ALA A 61 -47.57 -2.67 -23.63
CA ALA A 61 -46.98 -1.77 -22.65
C ALA A 61 -47.78 -1.90 -21.35
N THR A 62 -47.16 -2.47 -20.32
CA THR A 62 -47.76 -2.54 -18.99
C THR A 62 -47.78 -1.12 -18.42
N ALA A 63 -48.88 -0.75 -17.76
CA ALA A 63 -48.97 0.57 -17.14
C ALA A 63 -47.86 0.73 -16.10
N PRO A 64 -47.25 1.93 -15.96
CA PRO A 64 -46.23 2.16 -14.95
C PRO A 64 -46.72 1.79 -13.55
N LYS A 65 -45.89 1.10 -12.76
CA LYS A 65 -46.20 0.75 -11.37
C LYS A 65 -46.05 2.00 -10.49
N GLU A 66 -47.12 2.46 -9.87
CA GLU A 66 -47.02 3.45 -8.80
C GLU A 66 -46.45 2.78 -7.54
N VAL A 67 -45.37 3.33 -7.00
CA VAL A 67 -44.73 2.87 -5.76
C VAL A 67 -45.00 3.87 -4.64
N ALA A 68 -45.05 3.40 -3.39
CA ALA A 68 -45.32 4.29 -2.26
C ALA A 68 -44.13 5.21 -1.93
N ASN A 69 -42.90 4.72 -2.14
CA ASN A 69 -41.64 5.38 -1.78
C ASN A 69 -40.48 4.86 -2.66
N ILE A 70 -39.29 5.42 -2.51
CA ILE A 70 -38.08 4.98 -3.20
C ILE A 70 -37.55 3.66 -2.63
N GLY A 71 -37.79 3.35 -1.35
CA GLY A 71 -37.43 2.07 -0.74
C GLY A 71 -37.99 0.84 -1.49
N GLU A 72 -39.19 0.93 -2.07
CA GLU A 72 -39.76 -0.10 -2.96
C GLU A 72 -39.01 -0.26 -4.29
N ILE A 73 -38.37 0.80 -4.78
CA ILE A 73 -37.54 0.78 -5.99
C ILE A 73 -36.19 0.18 -5.63
N GLN A 74 -35.55 0.64 -4.55
CA GLN A 74 -34.25 0.11 -4.12
C GLN A 74 -34.35 -1.37 -3.74
N GLY A 75 -35.26 -1.71 -2.83
CA GLY A 75 -35.42 -3.06 -2.30
C GLY A 75 -34.30 -3.48 -1.34
N GLU A 76 -34.48 -4.63 -0.68
CA GLU A 76 -33.51 -5.19 0.28
C GLU A 76 -32.49 -6.09 -0.46
N SER A 77 -31.80 -5.54 -1.46
CA SER A 77 -30.78 -6.22 -2.27
C SER A 77 -29.88 -5.22 -3.01
N HIS A 78 -28.69 -5.65 -3.45
CA HIS A 78 -27.76 -4.84 -4.29
C HIS A 78 -28.23 -4.57 -5.73
N GLN A 79 -29.42 -5.05 -6.08
CA GLN A 79 -30.08 -4.76 -7.35
C GLN A 79 -31.55 -4.56 -7.09
N SER A 80 -32.13 -3.58 -7.77
CA SER A 80 -33.55 -3.30 -7.64
C SER A 80 -34.43 -4.50 -8.04
N PRO A 81 -35.50 -4.82 -7.29
CA PRO A 81 -36.50 -5.80 -7.72
C PRO A 81 -37.38 -5.30 -8.89
N LEU A 82 -37.25 -4.03 -9.27
CA LEU A 82 -38.05 -3.37 -10.30
C LEU A 82 -37.26 -3.06 -11.58
N VAL A 83 -36.03 -3.56 -11.72
CA VAL A 83 -35.21 -3.37 -12.94
C VAL A 83 -36.02 -3.66 -14.21
N GLY A 84 -35.94 -2.73 -15.16
CA GLY A 84 -36.62 -2.81 -16.46
C GLY A 84 -38.11 -2.46 -16.42
N ARG A 85 -38.70 -2.21 -15.23
CA ARG A 85 -40.09 -1.76 -15.12
C ARG A 85 -40.17 -0.24 -15.12
N ASP A 86 -41.25 0.27 -15.71
CA ASP A 86 -41.63 1.66 -15.55
C ASP A 86 -42.32 1.87 -14.20
N VAL A 87 -41.87 2.87 -13.44
CA VAL A 87 -42.37 3.22 -12.12
C VAL A 87 -42.83 4.67 -12.06
N ILE A 88 -43.72 4.97 -11.14
CA ILE A 88 -44.11 6.33 -10.74
C ILE A 88 -43.86 6.45 -9.25
N VAL A 89 -43.05 7.42 -8.85
CA VAL A 89 -42.85 7.79 -7.44
C VAL A 89 -43.20 9.27 -7.24
N ASN A 90 -43.96 9.56 -6.18
CA ASN A 90 -44.43 10.91 -5.86
C ASN A 90 -43.74 11.43 -4.59
N ASN A 91 -43.78 12.75 -4.39
CA ASN A 91 -43.30 13.40 -3.17
C ASN A 91 -41.81 13.16 -2.87
N VAL A 92 -40.97 13.15 -3.90
CA VAL A 92 -39.50 13.05 -3.76
C VAL A 92 -38.87 14.44 -3.89
N VAL A 93 -37.82 14.71 -3.12
CA VAL A 93 -37.14 16.01 -3.06
C VAL A 93 -35.79 15.90 -3.76
N VAL A 94 -35.48 16.84 -4.64
CA VAL A 94 -34.14 16.93 -5.26
C VAL A 94 -33.11 17.30 -4.20
N THR A 95 -32.18 16.39 -3.90
CA THR A 95 -31.15 16.59 -2.87
C THR A 95 -29.83 17.09 -3.46
N LYS A 96 -29.45 16.66 -4.67
CA LYS A 96 -28.22 17.09 -5.34
C LYS A 96 -28.35 17.04 -6.85
N ILE A 97 -27.73 17.99 -7.56
CA ILE A 97 -27.71 18.05 -9.02
C ILE A 97 -26.32 17.68 -9.52
N ASP A 98 -26.26 16.82 -10.53
CA ASP A 98 -25.07 16.44 -11.28
C ASP A 98 -25.22 16.92 -12.75
N LYS A 99 -24.16 16.79 -13.54
CA LYS A 99 -24.12 17.19 -14.96
C LYS A 99 -25.11 16.42 -15.83
N SER A 100 -25.39 15.17 -15.47
CA SER A 100 -26.15 14.22 -16.30
C SER A 100 -27.47 13.78 -15.64
N GLY A 101 -27.87 14.43 -14.56
CA GLY A 101 -29.02 14.02 -13.76
C GLY A 101 -29.00 14.65 -12.37
N PHE A 102 -29.74 14.06 -11.44
CA PHE A 102 -29.86 14.56 -10.08
C PHE A 102 -30.29 13.44 -9.12
N TYR A 103 -29.93 13.56 -7.86
CA TYR A 103 -30.38 12.69 -6.78
C TYR A 103 -31.71 13.21 -6.23
N VAL A 104 -32.64 12.28 -5.98
CA VAL A 104 -33.89 12.52 -5.27
C VAL A 104 -33.96 11.62 -4.04
N GLN A 105 -34.64 12.10 -3.01
CA GLN A 105 -34.90 11.33 -1.78
C GLN A 105 -36.34 11.54 -1.34
N ASP A 106 -36.97 10.53 -0.73
CA ASP A 106 -38.32 10.63 -0.22
C ASP A 106 -38.46 11.82 0.74
N LYS A 107 -39.54 12.60 0.59
CA LYS A 107 -39.84 13.70 1.51
C LYS A 107 -40.07 13.20 2.93
N VAL A 108 -40.68 12.03 3.05
CA VAL A 108 -40.96 11.34 4.31
C VAL A 108 -40.36 9.94 4.18
N SER A 109 -39.34 9.65 4.98
CA SER A 109 -38.70 8.33 5.03
C SER A 109 -39.71 7.24 5.36
N ASP A 110 -39.52 6.06 4.78
CA ASP A 110 -40.29 4.87 5.13
C ASP A 110 -39.84 4.22 6.45
N ASN A 111 -38.73 4.72 7.02
CA ASN A 111 -38.08 4.23 8.24
C ASN A 111 -37.58 2.79 8.15
N ASN A 112 -37.38 2.24 6.95
CA ASN A 112 -36.72 0.96 6.76
C ASN A 112 -35.20 1.15 6.67
N PRO A 113 -34.41 0.76 7.70
CA PRO A 113 -32.96 0.93 7.67
C PRO A 113 -32.25 0.00 6.68
N LYS A 114 -32.98 -0.90 6.01
CA LYS A 114 -32.44 -1.85 5.03
C LYS A 114 -32.56 -1.38 3.60
N THR A 115 -33.26 -0.28 3.35
CA THR A 115 -33.45 0.23 1.99
C THR A 115 -33.13 1.71 1.96
N SER A 116 -32.55 2.18 0.85
CA SER A 116 -32.37 3.61 0.67
C SER A 116 -33.69 4.30 0.34
N ASP A 117 -33.92 5.46 0.94
CA ASP A 117 -35.00 6.39 0.59
C ASP A 117 -34.63 7.27 -0.64
N ALA A 118 -33.50 7.02 -1.30
CA ALA A 118 -32.95 7.87 -2.34
C ALA A 118 -32.47 7.08 -3.56
N LEU A 119 -32.44 7.74 -4.72
CA LEU A 119 -31.88 7.19 -5.96
C LEU A 119 -31.40 8.29 -6.91
N TYR A 120 -30.71 7.89 -7.98
CA TYR A 120 -30.27 8.80 -9.04
C TYR A 120 -31.27 8.83 -10.21
N VAL A 121 -31.62 10.02 -10.69
CA VAL A 121 -32.45 10.21 -11.88
C VAL A 121 -31.59 10.74 -13.03
N ALA A 122 -31.38 9.92 -14.06
CA ALA A 122 -30.66 10.32 -15.26
C ALA A 122 -31.60 11.09 -16.20
N SER A 123 -31.52 12.42 -16.16
CA SER A 123 -32.36 13.30 -16.97
C SER A 123 -31.62 14.60 -17.33
N LYS A 124 -32.01 15.21 -18.45
CA LYS A 124 -31.53 16.54 -18.88
C LYS A 124 -32.44 17.67 -18.38
N ASP A 125 -33.53 17.34 -17.71
CA ASP A 125 -34.47 18.33 -17.19
C ASP A 125 -33.80 19.24 -16.16
N LYS A 126 -34.14 20.53 -16.23
CA LYS A 126 -33.61 21.55 -15.33
C LYS A 126 -34.41 21.58 -14.03
N VAL A 127 -33.83 21.03 -12.96
CA VAL A 127 -34.39 21.06 -11.61
C VAL A 127 -33.55 21.93 -10.68
N LYS A 128 -34.07 22.21 -9.49
CA LYS A 128 -33.34 22.87 -8.38
C LYS A 128 -33.35 21.98 -7.15
N SER A 129 -32.29 22.06 -6.34
CA SER A 129 -32.29 21.45 -5.01
C SER A 129 -33.48 21.98 -4.20
N GLY A 130 -34.19 21.09 -3.51
CA GLY A 130 -35.44 21.37 -2.81
C GLY A 130 -36.70 21.34 -3.67
N ASP A 131 -36.61 21.12 -5.00
CA ASP A 131 -37.80 20.87 -5.81
C ASP A 131 -38.49 19.57 -5.35
N LEU A 132 -39.80 19.65 -5.13
CA LEU A 132 -40.65 18.49 -4.84
C LEU A 132 -41.21 17.96 -6.14
N LEU A 133 -40.98 16.69 -6.43
CA LEU A 133 -41.24 16.08 -7.73
C LEU A 133 -42.15 14.86 -7.62
N LYS A 134 -42.85 14.62 -8.73
CA LYS A 134 -43.29 13.30 -9.17
C LYS A 134 -42.37 12.89 -10.32
N VAL A 135 -41.80 11.68 -10.23
CA VAL A 135 -40.88 11.12 -11.21
C VAL A 135 -41.49 9.85 -11.78
N GLN A 136 -41.58 9.77 -13.10
CA GLN A 136 -41.97 8.56 -13.83
C GLN A 136 -40.84 8.15 -14.75
N GLY A 137 -40.47 6.87 -14.80
CA GLY A 137 -39.46 6.38 -15.75
C GLY A 137 -39.11 4.92 -15.51
N THR A 138 -38.09 4.43 -16.22
CA THR A 138 -37.67 3.03 -16.17
C THR A 138 -36.57 2.85 -15.13
N VAL A 139 -36.69 1.83 -14.27
CA VAL A 139 -35.64 1.48 -13.30
C VAL A 139 -34.49 0.75 -14.01
N LYS A 140 -33.25 1.16 -13.73
CA LYS A 140 -32.02 0.59 -14.30
C LYS A 140 -30.95 0.45 -13.23
N GLU A 141 -30.25 -0.69 -13.25
CA GLU A 141 -28.91 -0.83 -12.67
C GLU A 141 -27.86 -0.27 -13.63
N GLY A 142 -27.06 0.70 -13.19
CA GLY A 142 -26.09 1.36 -14.06
C GLY A 142 -24.84 1.86 -13.35
N TYR A 143 -23.79 2.08 -14.13
CA TYR A 143 -22.56 2.70 -13.65
C TYR A 143 -22.64 4.21 -13.84
N LEU A 144 -22.44 4.98 -12.78
CA LEU A 144 -22.44 6.44 -12.90
C LEU A 144 -21.28 6.96 -13.77
N GLU A 145 -20.21 6.17 -13.91
CA GLU A 145 -19.10 6.41 -14.83
C GLU A 145 -19.53 6.45 -16.30
N GLU A 146 -20.66 5.83 -16.67
CA GLU A 146 -21.18 5.89 -18.04
C GLU A 146 -21.45 7.34 -18.47
N TYR A 147 -21.80 8.19 -17.51
CA TYR A 147 -22.12 9.61 -17.75
C TYR A 147 -20.89 10.51 -17.83
N ALA A 148 -19.71 10.01 -17.48
CA ALA A 148 -18.44 10.75 -17.56
C ALA A 148 -17.68 10.51 -18.87
N VAL A 149 -18.17 9.61 -19.73
CA VAL A 149 -17.54 9.26 -21.01
C VAL A 149 -17.56 10.45 -21.98
N ARG A 150 -16.42 10.72 -22.62
CA ARG A 150 -16.31 11.85 -23.57
C ARG A 150 -17.00 11.51 -24.89
N PRO A 151 -17.51 12.51 -25.63
CA PRO A 151 -18.02 12.27 -26.98
C PRO A 151 -17.00 11.53 -27.85
N GLY A 152 -17.44 10.47 -28.54
CA GLY A 152 -16.60 9.62 -29.38
C GLY A 152 -15.87 8.48 -28.64
N GLN A 153 -16.02 8.37 -27.32
CA GLN A 153 -15.52 7.21 -26.56
C GLN A 153 -16.65 6.21 -26.28
N THR A 154 -16.33 4.93 -26.36
CA THR A 154 -17.23 3.84 -25.95
C THR A 154 -17.06 3.58 -24.46
N PHE A 155 -18.18 3.56 -23.73
CA PHE A 155 -18.15 3.12 -22.32
C PHE A 155 -17.77 1.64 -22.25
N LYS A 156 -16.80 1.31 -21.39
CA LYS A 156 -16.48 -0.07 -21.03
C LYS A 156 -16.83 -0.27 -19.58
N ALA A 157 -17.77 -1.18 -19.31
CA ALA A 157 -18.16 -1.53 -17.96
C ALA A 157 -16.93 -1.93 -17.12
N PRO A 158 -16.74 -1.32 -15.93
CA PRO A 158 -15.63 -1.67 -15.06
C PRO A 158 -15.83 -3.07 -14.47
N VAL A 159 -14.91 -4.00 -14.79
CA VAL A 159 -14.92 -5.37 -14.25
C VAL A 159 -14.87 -5.35 -12.72
N GLY A 160 -15.75 -6.10 -12.05
CA GLY A 160 -15.74 -6.25 -10.59
C GLY A 160 -16.20 -5.01 -9.82
N SER A 161 -17.04 -4.16 -10.44
CA SER A 161 -17.64 -2.97 -9.84
C SER A 161 -19.12 -3.19 -9.61
N LEU A 162 -19.70 -2.59 -8.56
CA LEU A 162 -21.14 -2.54 -8.36
C LEU A 162 -21.80 -1.52 -9.31
N THR A 163 -23.11 -1.67 -9.46
CA THR A 163 -24.02 -0.71 -10.10
C THR A 163 -24.64 0.19 -9.04
N VAL A 164 -25.40 1.19 -9.52
CA VAL A 164 -26.24 2.07 -8.73
C VAL A 164 -27.65 1.97 -9.29
N THR A 165 -28.68 2.01 -8.44
CA THR A 165 -30.09 2.04 -8.83
C THR A 165 -30.47 3.42 -9.36
N GLN A 166 -31.05 3.46 -10.56
CA GLN A 166 -31.37 4.71 -11.25
C GLN A 166 -32.73 4.68 -11.93
N ILE A 167 -33.32 5.86 -12.13
CA ILE A 167 -34.44 6.05 -13.07
C ILE A 167 -33.91 6.72 -14.35
N ILE A 168 -34.16 6.07 -15.49
CA ILE A 168 -33.87 6.59 -16.83
C ILE A 168 -35.16 6.87 -17.60
N ASN A 169 -35.04 7.50 -18.78
CA ASN A 169 -36.19 7.88 -19.62
C ASN A 169 -37.25 8.65 -18.84
N ALA A 170 -36.79 9.50 -17.90
CA ALA A 170 -37.65 10.07 -16.90
C ALA A 170 -38.55 11.19 -17.46
N THR A 171 -39.81 11.21 -17.02
CA THR A 171 -40.73 12.35 -17.12
C THR A 171 -40.86 12.98 -15.73
N ILE A 172 -40.51 14.26 -15.64
CA ILE A 172 -40.47 14.99 -14.37
C ILE A 172 -41.66 15.95 -14.25
N THR A 173 -42.42 15.82 -13.17
CA THR A 173 -43.50 16.76 -12.83
C THR A 173 -43.17 17.46 -11.53
N LYS A 174 -43.02 18.80 -11.56
CA LYS A 174 -42.80 19.59 -10.35
C LYS A 174 -44.10 19.81 -9.59
N LEU A 175 -44.14 19.34 -8.35
CA LEU A 175 -45.27 19.47 -7.44
C LEU A 175 -45.15 20.70 -6.53
N GLY A 176 -43.93 21.21 -6.34
CA GLY A 176 -43.68 22.38 -5.51
C GLY A 176 -42.22 22.47 -5.06
N VAL A 177 -42.01 22.97 -3.86
CA VAL A 177 -40.72 23.01 -3.16
C VAL A 177 -40.89 22.47 -1.74
N ALA A 178 -39.85 21.85 -1.21
CA ALA A 178 -39.81 21.32 0.15
C ALA A 178 -38.43 21.59 0.78
N ALA A 179 -38.36 21.50 2.11
CA ALA A 179 -37.07 21.40 2.79
C ALA A 179 -36.36 20.10 2.36
N LEU A 180 -35.02 20.13 2.37
CA LEU A 180 -34.25 18.90 2.16
C LEU A 180 -34.50 17.93 3.31
N PRO A 181 -34.57 16.62 3.04
CA PRO A 181 -34.55 15.61 4.10
C PRO A 181 -33.34 15.79 5.03
N ASP A 182 -33.54 15.43 6.29
CA ASP A 182 -32.46 15.45 7.28
C ASP A 182 -31.32 14.52 6.85
N ALA A 183 -30.09 14.94 7.15
CA ALA A 183 -28.92 14.14 6.79
C ALA A 183 -28.76 12.99 7.78
N VAL A 184 -28.53 11.79 7.27
CA VAL A 184 -28.33 10.60 8.10
C VAL A 184 -26.92 10.61 8.69
N GLU A 185 -26.82 10.58 10.02
CA GLU A 185 -25.55 10.29 10.71
C GLU A 185 -25.31 8.77 10.71
N PHE A 186 -24.52 8.33 9.74
CA PHE A 186 -24.35 6.90 9.43
C PHE A 186 -23.11 6.28 10.09
N SER A 187 -22.14 7.11 10.47
CA SER A 187 -20.78 6.68 10.82
C SER A 187 -20.70 5.71 12.02
N LYS A 188 -21.65 5.78 12.96
CA LYS A 188 -21.67 4.95 14.18
C LYS A 188 -22.19 3.54 13.99
N LYS A 189 -22.89 3.27 12.89
CA LYS A 189 -23.55 1.99 12.62
C LYS A 189 -22.82 1.14 11.58
N ILE A 190 -21.68 1.61 11.06
CA ILE A 190 -20.89 0.87 10.07
C ILE A 190 -20.46 -0.47 10.68
N PRO A 191 -20.81 -1.62 10.05
CA PRO A 191 -20.32 -2.91 10.49
C PRO A 191 -18.79 -2.97 10.42
N LYS A 192 -18.18 -3.42 11.52
CA LYS A 192 -16.72 -3.39 11.66
C LYS A 192 -16.08 -4.62 11.05
N ASP A 193 -15.06 -4.40 10.23
CA ASP A 193 -14.14 -5.44 9.74
C ASP A 193 -14.80 -6.57 8.92
N THR A 194 -16.09 -6.45 8.59
CA THR A 194 -16.85 -7.39 7.77
C THR A 194 -17.42 -6.64 6.58
N VAL A 195 -16.90 -6.94 5.39
CA VAL A 195 -17.36 -6.32 4.14
C VAL A 195 -18.62 -7.02 3.67
N ASP A 196 -18.47 -8.27 3.24
CA ASP A 196 -19.54 -9.20 2.86
C ASP A 196 -18.94 -10.62 2.90
N LYS A 197 -19.50 -11.48 3.75
CA LYS A 197 -19.16 -12.90 3.89
C LYS A 197 -20.28 -13.80 3.37
N THR A 198 -21.49 -13.26 3.21
CA THR A 198 -22.67 -13.99 2.78
C THR A 198 -23.34 -13.30 1.58
N PRO A 199 -22.69 -13.25 0.41
CA PRO A 199 -23.12 -12.42 -0.73
C PRO A 199 -24.47 -12.80 -1.34
N THR A 200 -25.06 -13.92 -0.92
CA THR A 200 -26.40 -14.36 -1.31
C THR A 200 -27.50 -13.89 -0.35
N LYS A 201 -27.14 -13.25 0.74
CA LYS A 201 -28.04 -12.78 1.80
C LYS A 201 -27.74 -11.31 2.08
N TYR A 202 -28.72 -10.45 1.85
CA TYR A 202 -28.62 -9.05 2.19
C TYR A 202 -28.72 -8.85 3.73
N ASP A 203 -27.66 -8.33 4.35
CA ASP A 203 -27.46 -8.17 5.80
C ASP A 203 -26.76 -6.84 6.18
N PRO A 204 -27.43 -5.69 5.96
CA PRO A 204 -26.88 -4.36 6.26
C PRO A 204 -26.63 -4.09 7.75
N GLU A 205 -27.08 -4.98 8.64
CA GLU A 205 -26.79 -4.87 10.08
C GLU A 205 -25.38 -5.36 10.41
N ASN A 206 -24.85 -6.32 9.63
CA ASN A 206 -23.61 -7.03 9.95
C ASN A 206 -22.54 -6.91 8.85
N GLU A 207 -22.90 -6.48 7.64
CA GLU A 207 -22.03 -6.45 6.47
C GLU A 207 -21.93 -5.03 5.92
N ALA A 208 -20.71 -4.49 5.85
CA ALA A 208 -20.49 -3.09 5.49
C ALA A 208 -20.86 -2.78 4.04
N LEU A 209 -20.72 -3.74 3.13
CA LEU A 209 -21.12 -3.56 1.72
C LEU A 209 -22.63 -3.27 1.64
N ASP A 210 -23.43 -4.12 2.28
CA ASP A 210 -24.87 -4.05 2.34
C ASP A 210 -25.36 -2.82 3.12
N TYR A 211 -24.68 -2.49 4.23
CA TYR A 211 -24.95 -1.27 4.97
C TYR A 211 -24.75 -0.02 4.10
N PHE A 212 -23.68 0.01 3.31
CA PHE A 212 -23.42 1.11 2.39
C PHE A 212 -24.42 1.15 1.22
N GLU A 213 -24.90 0.00 0.75
CA GLU A 213 -26.00 -0.08 -0.20
C GLU A 213 -27.29 0.54 0.36
N SER A 214 -27.62 0.27 1.63
CA SER A 214 -28.83 0.84 2.27
C SER A 214 -28.82 2.36 2.35
N LEU A 215 -27.67 3.01 2.09
CA LEU A 215 -27.49 4.46 2.10
C LEU A 215 -27.37 5.05 0.70
N GLU A 216 -27.48 4.25 -0.36
CA GLU A 216 -27.23 4.68 -1.73
C GLU A 216 -28.07 5.89 -2.13
N GLY A 217 -27.42 6.98 -2.53
CA GLY A 217 -28.08 8.22 -2.94
C GLY A 217 -28.59 9.08 -1.79
N MET A 218 -28.58 8.58 -0.55
CA MET A 218 -29.12 9.31 0.59
C MET A 218 -28.25 10.51 0.95
N ARG A 219 -28.90 11.56 1.47
CA ARG A 219 -28.20 12.66 2.11
C ARG A 219 -27.64 12.21 3.46
N VAL A 220 -26.32 12.22 3.60
CA VAL A 220 -25.60 11.80 4.80
C VAL A 220 -24.79 12.93 5.43
N ASN A 221 -24.46 12.76 6.71
CA ASN A 221 -23.57 13.63 7.47
C ASN A 221 -22.41 12.84 8.06
N ILE A 222 -21.23 13.44 8.07
CA ILE A 222 -20.11 12.97 8.87
C ILE A 222 -19.60 14.11 9.76
N ASN A 223 -19.56 13.85 11.06
CA ASN A 223 -19.16 14.83 12.06
C ASN A 223 -17.67 15.18 11.95
N LYS A 224 -17.34 16.46 11.79
CA LYS A 224 -15.98 17.07 11.81
C LYS A 224 -14.83 16.08 11.50
N PRO A 225 -14.78 15.53 10.28
CA PRO A 225 -13.94 14.35 10.01
C PRO A 225 -12.43 14.62 10.14
N LYS A 226 -11.70 13.59 10.54
CA LYS A 226 -10.23 13.54 10.61
C LYS A 226 -9.67 12.80 9.39
N ILE A 227 -8.66 13.36 8.75
CA ILE A 227 -8.05 12.85 7.52
C ILE A 227 -6.96 11.83 7.86
N LEU A 228 -7.02 10.67 7.21
CA LEU A 228 -6.15 9.52 7.49
C LEU A 228 -4.86 9.51 6.67
N GLY A 229 -4.80 10.29 5.61
CA GLY A 229 -3.67 10.28 4.69
C GLY A 229 -3.86 11.21 3.49
N PRO A 230 -2.93 11.18 2.54
CA PRO A 230 -2.99 12.01 1.35
C PRO A 230 -4.16 11.63 0.45
N GLN A 231 -4.51 12.53 -0.46
CA GLN A 231 -5.54 12.26 -1.46
C GLN A 231 -5.18 11.07 -2.36
N TYR A 232 -6.18 10.26 -2.69
CA TYR A 232 -6.12 9.22 -3.71
C TYR A 232 -7.10 9.54 -4.85
N LYS A 233 -6.58 9.97 -6.00
CA LYS A 233 -7.35 10.23 -7.25
C LYS A 233 -8.55 11.18 -7.11
N GLY A 234 -8.52 12.11 -6.15
CA GLY A 234 -9.63 13.03 -5.88
C GLY A 234 -10.35 12.76 -4.56
N ASP A 235 -10.11 11.60 -3.95
CA ASP A 235 -10.74 11.19 -2.70
C ASP A 235 -9.79 11.41 -1.51
N ILE A 236 -10.32 11.90 -0.40
CA ILE A 236 -9.65 11.80 0.90
C ILE A 236 -10.39 10.76 1.74
N TYR A 237 -9.66 10.05 2.59
CA TYR A 237 -10.24 9.05 3.48
C TYR A 237 -10.22 9.56 4.91
N VAL A 238 -11.34 9.37 5.60
CA VAL A 238 -11.57 9.97 6.91
C VAL A 238 -12.17 9.00 7.92
N LEU A 239 -12.03 9.38 9.19
CA LEU A 239 -12.86 8.91 10.30
C LEU A 239 -13.67 10.09 10.86
N PRO A 240 -14.84 9.87 11.49
CA PRO A 240 -15.59 10.95 12.12
C PRO A 240 -14.78 11.58 13.26
N GLY A 241 -15.00 12.87 13.54
CA GLY A 241 -14.27 13.61 14.57
C GLY A 241 -14.41 13.04 15.98
N ASN A 242 -15.58 12.46 16.26
CA ASN A 242 -15.94 11.76 17.49
C ASN A 242 -15.65 10.25 17.44
N TYR A 243 -14.81 9.79 16.50
CA TYR A 243 -14.43 8.38 16.36
C TYR A 243 -13.87 7.81 17.67
N ASN A 244 -14.43 6.68 18.09
CA ASN A 244 -14.08 5.94 19.30
C ASN A 244 -13.94 4.42 19.04
N GLY A 245 -13.65 4.04 17.79
CA GLY A 245 -13.48 2.65 17.38
C GLY A 245 -12.11 2.10 17.76
N GLN A 246 -11.34 1.67 16.78
CA GLN A 246 -10.02 1.06 17.00
C GLN A 246 -8.95 2.09 17.38
N LYS A 247 -7.86 1.58 17.96
CA LYS A 247 -6.67 2.41 18.24
C LYS A 247 -6.05 2.91 16.93
N LEU A 248 -5.80 4.21 16.86
CA LEU A 248 -5.12 4.84 15.75
C LEU A 248 -3.59 4.67 15.87
N ASN A 249 -2.91 4.75 14.74
CA ASN A 249 -1.46 4.71 14.66
C ASN A 249 -0.82 6.06 15.07
N ASN A 250 0.51 6.17 15.06
CA ASN A 250 1.24 7.35 15.56
C ASN A 250 0.92 8.65 14.76
N ILE A 251 0.40 8.49 13.54
CA ILE A 251 -0.01 9.59 12.66
C ILE A 251 -1.53 9.84 12.67
N GLY A 252 -2.28 9.24 13.59
CA GLY A 252 -3.75 9.37 13.63
C GLY A 252 -4.48 8.66 12.47
N GLY A 253 -3.78 7.79 11.74
CA GLY A 253 -4.33 6.91 10.71
C GLY A 253 -4.68 5.52 11.25
N VAL A 254 -4.98 4.59 10.34
CA VAL A 254 -5.35 3.21 10.66
C VAL A 254 -4.49 2.23 9.89
N ASN A 255 -3.80 1.34 10.61
CA ASN A 255 -3.02 0.27 9.97
C ASN A 255 -3.97 -0.85 9.54
N LEU A 256 -3.70 -1.45 8.38
CA LEU A 256 -4.34 -2.68 7.98
C LEU A 256 -3.95 -3.80 8.96
N ARG A 257 -4.90 -4.67 9.30
CA ARG A 257 -4.71 -5.75 10.27
C ARG A 257 -4.95 -7.12 9.63
N PRO A 258 -4.40 -8.20 10.20
CA PRO A 258 -4.65 -9.55 9.71
C PRO A 258 -6.14 -9.88 9.60
N GLY A 259 -6.56 -10.34 8.43
CA GLY A 259 -7.88 -10.93 8.20
C GLY A 259 -9.06 -9.95 8.20
N VAL A 260 -8.82 -8.64 8.20
CA VAL A 260 -9.87 -7.62 8.26
C VAL A 260 -9.65 -6.47 7.29
N GLN A 261 -10.73 -5.78 6.94
CA GLN A 261 -10.74 -4.58 6.11
C GLN A 261 -11.23 -3.42 6.96
N ASN A 262 -10.49 -2.30 7.02
CA ASN A 262 -10.85 -1.13 7.85
C ASN A 262 -12.14 -0.44 7.34
N THR A 263 -13.30 -1.08 7.54
CA THR A 263 -14.59 -0.69 6.95
C THR A 263 -15.10 0.66 7.43
N GLU A 264 -14.68 1.09 8.62
CA GLU A 264 -15.05 2.38 9.20
C GLU A 264 -14.45 3.58 8.45
N THR A 265 -13.50 3.37 7.52
CA THR A 265 -12.88 4.45 6.74
C THR A 265 -13.79 4.89 5.59
N ILE A 266 -14.06 6.19 5.51
CA ILE A 266 -14.99 6.76 4.53
C ILE A 266 -14.26 7.62 3.52
N ALA A 267 -14.52 7.40 2.23
CA ALA A 267 -14.05 8.27 1.17
C ALA A 267 -14.94 9.51 1.04
N ILE A 268 -14.32 10.69 0.85
CA ILE A 268 -14.99 11.93 0.49
C ILE A 268 -14.38 12.43 -0.81
N GLU A 269 -15.20 12.65 -1.83
CA GLU A 269 -14.77 13.20 -3.11
C GLU A 269 -14.53 14.71 -2.97
N VAL A 270 -13.27 15.12 -2.99
CA VAL A 270 -12.87 16.53 -2.78
C VAL A 270 -12.21 17.16 -4.02
N GLY A 271 -11.97 16.36 -5.06
CA GLY A 271 -11.32 16.79 -6.29
C GLY A 271 -9.83 17.11 -6.11
N LYS A 272 -9.10 17.28 -7.22
CA LYS A 272 -7.62 17.26 -7.24
C LYS A 272 -6.90 18.48 -6.66
N LYS A 273 -7.63 19.46 -6.13
CA LYS A 273 -7.06 20.74 -5.65
C LYS A 273 -6.89 20.79 -4.14
N VAL A 274 -7.46 19.83 -3.42
CA VAL A 274 -7.34 19.78 -1.97
C VAL A 274 -6.02 19.13 -1.60
N VAL A 275 -5.18 19.92 -0.91
CA VAL A 275 -3.93 19.46 -0.31
C VAL A 275 -4.25 18.99 1.11
N ALA A 276 -3.93 17.73 1.41
CA ALA A 276 -4.17 17.12 2.70
C ALA A 276 -3.11 16.06 3.01
N LYS A 277 -2.86 15.82 4.30
CA LYS A 277 -2.00 14.77 4.83
C LYS A 277 -2.65 14.12 6.05
N ALA A 278 -2.07 13.03 6.55
CA ALA A 278 -2.52 12.45 7.81
C ALA A 278 -2.45 13.47 8.97
N LYS A 279 -3.30 13.29 9.99
CA LYS A 279 -3.62 14.23 11.09
C LYS A 279 -4.39 15.49 10.72
N ASP A 280 -4.44 15.88 9.45
CA ASP A 280 -5.29 17.01 9.05
C ASP A 280 -6.77 16.71 9.35
N TYR A 281 -7.60 17.74 9.44
CA TYR A 281 -9.00 17.57 9.83
C TYR A 281 -9.90 18.69 9.30
N PHE A 282 -11.21 18.53 9.45
CA PHE A 282 -12.19 19.55 9.17
C PHE A 282 -12.84 20.07 10.46
N ASN A 283 -13.05 21.38 10.56
CA ASN A 283 -13.74 22.02 11.69
C ASN A 283 -15.28 22.02 11.57
N GLU A 284 -15.78 21.74 10.37
CA GLU A 284 -17.19 21.68 10.01
C GLU A 284 -17.58 20.23 9.74
N ASP A 285 -18.85 19.91 9.98
CA ASP A 285 -19.45 18.68 9.50
C ASP A 285 -19.50 18.68 7.97
N ILE A 286 -19.37 17.51 7.36
CA ILE A 286 -19.49 17.36 5.91
C ILE A 286 -20.79 16.64 5.60
N THR A 287 -21.68 17.35 4.93
CA THR A 287 -22.92 16.79 4.37
C THR A 287 -22.81 16.61 2.87
N GLY A 288 -23.38 15.52 2.36
CA GLY A 288 -23.37 15.21 0.93
C GLY A 288 -24.28 14.05 0.60
N VAL A 289 -24.22 13.58 -0.64
CA VAL A 289 -24.89 12.36 -1.07
C VAL A 289 -23.92 11.19 -0.91
N PHE A 290 -24.37 10.08 -0.34
CA PHE A 290 -23.59 8.85 -0.29
C PHE A 290 -23.79 8.08 -1.59
N THR A 291 -22.74 7.69 -2.29
CA THR A 291 -22.85 7.08 -3.62
C THR A 291 -21.68 6.14 -3.90
N TYR A 292 -21.77 5.39 -4.98
CA TYR A 292 -20.76 4.42 -5.39
C TYR A 292 -20.20 4.76 -6.77
N ARG A 293 -18.88 4.92 -6.84
CA ARG A 293 -18.10 5.08 -8.10
C ARG A 293 -16.69 4.56 -7.90
N TYR A 294 -16.06 4.08 -8.97
CA TYR A 294 -14.67 3.61 -9.01
C TYR A 294 -14.34 2.54 -7.96
N LYS A 295 -15.29 1.62 -7.77
CA LYS A 295 -15.23 0.51 -6.81
C LYS A 295 -15.13 0.92 -5.35
N THR A 296 -15.79 2.00 -4.96
CA THR A 296 -15.72 2.55 -3.59
C THR A 296 -16.97 3.39 -3.30
N TYR A 297 -17.61 3.11 -2.17
CA TYR A 297 -18.62 4.00 -1.58
C TYR A 297 -17.97 5.26 -1.03
N ARG A 298 -18.61 6.40 -1.27
CA ARG A 298 -18.06 7.73 -1.00
C ARG A 298 -19.16 8.74 -0.68
N ILE A 299 -18.80 9.80 0.03
CA ILE A 299 -19.60 11.01 0.12
C ILE A 299 -19.21 11.92 -1.05
N ASP A 300 -20.19 12.31 -1.86
CA ASP A 300 -20.09 13.43 -2.78
C ASP A 300 -20.62 14.70 -2.10
N PRO A 301 -19.75 15.56 -1.53
CA PRO A 301 -20.14 16.63 -0.63
C PRO A 301 -20.81 17.82 -1.34
N TYR A 302 -21.69 18.55 -0.64
CA TYR A 302 -22.24 19.81 -1.18
C TYR A 302 -21.21 20.94 -1.19
N LYS A 303 -20.32 20.91 -0.20
CA LYS A 303 -19.22 21.84 -0.01
C LYS A 303 -18.09 21.07 0.66
N VAL A 304 -16.87 21.28 0.19
CA VAL A 304 -15.66 20.83 0.87
C VAL A 304 -15.18 21.97 1.76
N PRO A 305 -15.22 21.86 3.10
CA PRO A 305 -14.68 22.88 3.99
C PRO A 305 -13.17 23.01 3.85
N LYS A 306 -12.60 24.08 4.41
CA LYS A 306 -11.14 24.24 4.41
C LYS A 306 -10.50 23.19 5.34
N VAL A 307 -9.53 22.46 4.81
CA VAL A 307 -8.68 21.54 5.59
C VAL A 307 -7.87 22.34 6.62
N GLN A 308 -7.82 21.81 7.85
CA GLN A 308 -7.01 22.32 8.94
C GLN A 308 -5.75 21.48 9.09
N ASP A 309 -4.62 22.16 9.27
CA ASP A 309 -3.33 21.50 9.46
C ASP A 309 -3.28 20.79 10.82
N GLY A 310 -3.08 19.47 10.78
CA GLY A 310 -2.91 18.63 11.98
C GLY A 310 -1.50 18.67 12.57
N GLY A 311 -0.56 19.38 11.96
CA GLY A 311 0.80 19.55 12.46
C GLY A 311 1.72 18.35 12.24
N LEU A 312 1.32 17.38 11.40
CA LEU A 312 2.18 16.25 11.04
C LEU A 312 3.40 16.74 10.25
N LYS A 313 4.58 16.28 10.66
CA LYS A 313 5.87 16.61 10.02
C LYS A 313 6.52 15.35 9.47
N ARG A 314 7.24 15.50 8.35
CA ARG A 314 8.10 14.45 7.79
C ARG A 314 9.17 14.07 8.82
N GLU A 315 9.47 12.79 8.90
CA GLU A 315 10.44 12.25 9.85
C GLU A 315 11.90 12.42 9.38
N VAL A 316 12.80 12.24 10.34
CA VAL A 316 14.22 12.02 10.12
C VAL A 316 14.58 10.76 10.89
N SER A 317 15.27 9.84 10.22
CA SER A 317 15.69 8.56 10.82
C SER A 317 16.48 8.80 12.09
N LYS A 318 16.29 7.94 13.11
CA LYS A 318 17.15 7.95 14.31
C LYS A 318 18.40 7.09 14.14
N ILE A 319 18.52 6.43 12.99
CA ILE A 319 19.66 5.58 12.63
C ILE A 319 20.70 6.45 11.91
N TYR A 320 21.91 6.48 12.46
CA TYR A 320 23.05 7.21 11.90
C TYR A 320 24.17 6.24 11.54
N PRO A 321 24.88 6.44 10.42
CA PRO A 321 26.09 5.68 10.12
C PRO A 321 27.11 5.80 11.26
N ALA A 322 27.77 4.69 11.58
CA ALA A 322 28.90 4.63 12.49
C ALA A 322 29.98 3.76 11.87
N GLU A 323 31.24 3.94 12.27
CA GLU A 323 32.39 3.35 11.59
C GLU A 323 32.31 1.81 11.55
N ASP A 324 31.87 1.19 12.63
CA ASP A 324 31.72 -0.25 12.87
C ASP A 324 30.32 -0.78 12.62
N LYS A 325 29.42 0.05 12.09
CA LYS A 325 28.02 -0.34 11.81
C LYS A 325 27.69 -0.13 10.34
N LEU A 326 27.09 -1.15 9.74
CA LEU A 326 26.63 -1.13 8.36
C LEU A 326 25.20 -0.61 8.31
N THR A 327 24.92 0.38 7.45
CA THR A 327 23.57 0.90 7.22
C THR A 327 23.06 0.51 5.83
N ILE A 328 21.85 -0.04 5.78
CA ILE A 328 21.18 -0.45 4.55
C ILE A 328 19.79 0.18 4.51
N ALA A 329 19.47 0.89 3.42
CA ALA A 329 18.13 1.41 3.17
C ALA A 329 17.46 0.68 2.00
N SER A 330 16.14 0.59 2.05
CA SER A 330 15.29 0.17 0.93
C SER A 330 14.35 1.31 0.58
N TYR A 331 14.29 1.69 -0.70
CA TYR A 331 13.43 2.78 -1.12
C TYR A 331 12.88 2.55 -2.53
N ASN A 332 11.55 2.42 -2.62
CA ASN A 332 10.83 2.52 -3.88
C ASN A 332 10.73 4.00 -4.28
N ILE A 333 11.38 4.33 -5.40
CA ILE A 333 11.52 5.70 -5.91
C ILE A 333 10.55 6.02 -7.08
N GLU A 334 9.60 5.11 -7.32
CA GLU A 334 8.43 5.24 -8.20
C GLU A 334 8.78 5.69 -9.64
N ASN A 335 8.86 4.75 -10.58
CA ASN A 335 9.06 5.02 -12.00
C ASN A 335 10.24 5.96 -12.33
N PHE A 336 11.40 5.73 -11.71
CA PHE A 336 12.55 6.64 -11.80
C PHE A 336 13.44 6.37 -13.02
N SER A 337 13.65 7.37 -13.87
CA SER A 337 14.46 7.30 -15.09
C SER A 337 15.41 8.48 -15.25
N ALA A 338 16.43 8.31 -16.10
CA ALA A 338 17.25 9.45 -16.54
C ALA A 338 16.47 10.42 -17.43
N ASN A 339 15.40 9.93 -18.07
CA ASN A 339 14.55 10.72 -18.94
C ASN A 339 13.70 11.72 -18.14
N SER A 340 13.83 13.00 -18.47
CA SER A 340 13.03 14.09 -17.91
C SER A 340 12.03 14.68 -18.91
N LYS A 341 11.93 14.10 -20.10
CA LYS A 341 11.08 14.59 -21.20
C LYS A 341 9.83 13.74 -21.32
N GLY A 342 8.74 14.22 -20.74
CA GLY A 342 7.43 13.59 -20.87
C GLY A 342 6.60 13.84 -19.62
N ARG A 343 5.29 13.59 -19.73
CA ARG A 343 4.37 13.74 -18.61
C ARG A 343 4.59 12.68 -17.52
N ASP A 344 4.92 11.46 -17.94
CA ASP A 344 5.06 10.30 -17.06
C ASP A 344 6.55 9.93 -16.86
N GLU A 345 7.45 10.88 -17.09
CA GLU A 345 8.90 10.74 -16.95
C GLU A 345 9.41 11.52 -15.73
N THR A 346 10.64 11.26 -15.30
CA THR A 346 11.15 11.75 -14.00
C THR A 346 11.52 13.23 -14.05
N PRO A 347 10.77 14.13 -13.37
CA PRO A 347 11.10 15.54 -13.32
C PRO A 347 12.33 15.76 -12.43
N GLU A 348 13.14 16.79 -12.74
CA GLU A 348 14.34 17.10 -11.95
C GLU A 348 14.04 17.38 -10.47
N GLU A 349 12.87 17.93 -10.16
CA GLU A 349 12.44 18.16 -8.79
C GLU A 349 12.26 16.85 -8.00
N LYS A 350 11.77 15.78 -8.65
CA LYS A 350 11.66 14.46 -8.01
C LYS A 350 13.05 13.89 -7.72
N VAL A 351 13.99 14.04 -8.66
CA VAL A 351 15.40 13.65 -8.44
C VAL A 351 15.98 14.40 -7.25
N ASP A 352 15.72 15.71 -7.14
CA ASP A 352 16.19 16.52 -6.02
C ASP A 352 15.63 16.05 -4.68
N LYS A 353 14.33 15.80 -4.60
CA LYS A 353 13.67 15.34 -3.37
C LYS A 353 14.21 13.99 -2.93
N ILE A 354 14.37 13.04 -3.85
CA ILE A 354 14.93 11.71 -3.53
C ILE A 354 16.39 11.85 -3.07
N ALA A 355 17.23 12.57 -3.80
CA ALA A 355 18.63 12.74 -3.43
C ALA A 355 18.79 13.40 -2.04
N LYS A 356 18.00 14.45 -1.76
CA LYS A 356 17.98 15.10 -0.44
C LYS A 356 17.47 14.17 0.65
N SER A 357 16.48 13.33 0.36
CA SER A 357 15.97 12.33 1.33
C SER A 357 17.05 11.35 1.76
N PHE A 358 17.92 10.92 0.84
CA PHE A 358 19.06 10.08 1.17
C PHE A 358 20.04 10.78 2.10
N ILE A 359 20.28 12.07 1.89
CA ILE A 359 21.28 12.82 2.67
C ILE A 359 20.74 13.19 4.06
N ASN A 360 19.55 13.81 4.13
CA ASN A 360 19.09 14.45 5.36
C ASN A 360 18.15 13.56 6.18
N GLU A 361 17.24 12.82 5.53
CA GLU A 361 16.23 12.05 6.24
C GLU A 361 16.67 10.62 6.58
N VAL A 362 17.51 9.98 5.75
CA VAL A 362 18.05 8.63 6.02
C VAL A 362 19.58 8.57 6.19
N HIS A 363 20.23 9.72 6.27
CA HIS A 363 21.63 9.88 6.69
C HIS A 363 22.69 9.13 5.86
N SER A 364 22.54 9.12 4.54
CA SER A 364 23.49 8.56 3.56
C SER A 364 23.90 7.11 3.86
N PRO A 365 22.97 6.15 3.72
CA PRO A 365 23.22 4.73 4.01
C PRO A 365 24.39 4.14 3.23
N ASP A 366 25.09 3.15 3.77
CA ASP A 366 26.23 2.52 3.10
C ASP A 366 25.81 1.73 1.85
N ILE A 367 24.64 1.08 1.90
CA ILE A 367 23.98 0.39 0.79
C ILE A 367 22.54 0.88 0.68
N ILE A 368 22.08 1.15 -0.53
CA ILE A 368 20.71 1.54 -0.83
C ILE A 368 20.15 0.58 -1.88
N THR A 369 19.11 -0.16 -1.53
CA THR A 369 18.28 -0.88 -2.48
C THR A 369 17.30 0.09 -3.13
N LEU A 370 17.40 0.25 -4.44
CA LEU A 370 16.47 1.01 -5.25
C LEU A 370 15.43 0.08 -5.87
N ILE A 371 14.17 0.44 -5.72
CA ILE A 371 13.03 -0.22 -6.37
C ILE A 371 12.41 0.77 -7.34
N GLU A 372 11.83 0.28 -8.44
CA GLU A 372 11.17 1.10 -9.46
C GLU A 372 12.15 1.94 -10.31
N VAL A 373 13.38 1.44 -10.52
CA VAL A 373 14.30 2.04 -11.51
C VAL A 373 13.85 1.65 -12.92
N GLN A 374 13.82 2.62 -13.82
CA GLN A 374 13.46 2.51 -15.24
C GLN A 374 14.68 2.47 -16.16
N ASP A 375 14.45 2.11 -17.43
CA ASP A 375 15.41 2.23 -18.50
C ASP A 375 15.95 3.67 -18.60
N ASN A 376 17.09 3.83 -19.25
CA ASN A 376 17.73 5.13 -19.47
C ASN A 376 16.80 6.14 -20.18
N ASN A 377 15.90 5.64 -21.03
CA ASN A 377 14.92 6.43 -21.78
C ASN A 377 13.51 6.42 -21.12
N GLY A 378 13.37 5.84 -19.92
CA GLY A 378 12.11 5.82 -19.19
C GLY A 378 11.05 4.95 -19.86
N GLY A 379 9.86 5.49 -20.15
CA GLY A 379 8.76 4.74 -20.76
C GLY A 379 8.79 4.61 -22.29
N VAL A 380 9.89 4.97 -22.95
CA VAL A 380 10.00 4.93 -24.41
C VAL A 380 10.27 3.49 -24.87
N ASN A 381 9.26 2.88 -25.52
CA ASN A 381 9.32 1.49 -25.96
C ASN A 381 10.11 1.31 -27.28
N ASP A 382 11.43 1.42 -27.24
CA ASP A 382 12.34 1.30 -28.39
C ASP A 382 13.34 0.12 -28.30
N GLY A 383 13.19 -0.74 -27.30
CA GLY A 383 14.08 -1.88 -27.02
C GLY A 383 15.27 -1.56 -26.11
N THR A 384 15.39 -0.32 -25.61
CA THR A 384 16.36 0.02 -24.55
C THR A 384 16.00 -0.73 -23.26
N VAL A 385 17.00 -1.37 -22.63
CA VAL A 385 16.81 -2.11 -21.35
C VAL A 385 17.79 -1.68 -20.25
N GLU A 386 18.85 -0.96 -20.62
CA GLU A 386 19.86 -0.48 -19.68
C GLU A 386 19.27 0.64 -18.80
N GLY A 387 19.44 0.55 -17.49
CA GLY A 387 19.03 1.55 -16.49
C GLY A 387 20.20 2.30 -15.86
N VAL A 388 21.44 2.03 -16.29
CA VAL A 388 22.68 2.60 -15.72
C VAL A 388 22.66 4.13 -15.61
N LYS A 389 22.25 4.85 -16.66
CA LYS A 389 22.18 6.33 -16.62
C LYS A 389 21.11 6.81 -15.64
N SER A 390 20.03 6.06 -15.46
CA SER A 390 19.01 6.36 -14.45
C SER A 390 19.65 6.28 -13.06
N GLY A 391 20.31 5.18 -12.73
CA GLY A 391 21.03 5.03 -11.46
C GLY A 391 22.10 6.09 -11.23
N GLU A 392 22.94 6.35 -12.23
CA GLU A 392 24.02 7.34 -12.19
C GLU A 392 23.49 8.76 -12.01
N LYS A 393 22.39 9.14 -12.67
CA LYS A 393 21.75 10.45 -12.48
C LYS A 393 21.42 10.72 -11.02
N LEU A 394 20.93 9.71 -10.30
CA LEU A 394 20.61 9.83 -8.88
C LEU A 394 21.88 9.90 -8.02
N ALA A 395 22.87 9.04 -8.29
CA ALA A 395 24.17 9.06 -7.60
C ALA A 395 24.86 10.42 -7.74
N ASP A 396 24.89 10.95 -8.96
CA ASP A 396 25.46 12.26 -9.28
C ASP A 396 24.70 13.39 -8.58
N ARG A 397 23.37 13.32 -8.53
CA ARG A 397 22.57 14.32 -7.80
C ARG A 397 22.88 14.27 -6.31
N ILE A 398 23.00 13.09 -5.70
CA ILE A 398 23.38 12.94 -4.29
C ILE A 398 24.75 13.58 -4.04
N LYS A 399 25.76 13.26 -4.86
CA LYS A 399 27.11 13.83 -4.78
C LYS A 399 27.07 15.36 -4.92
N SER A 400 26.29 15.88 -5.87
CA SER A 400 26.16 17.33 -6.09
C SER A 400 25.56 18.09 -4.90
N PHE A 401 24.79 17.42 -4.03
CA PHE A 401 24.26 17.97 -2.79
C PHE A 401 25.14 17.70 -1.56
N GLY A 402 26.37 17.21 -1.76
CA GLY A 402 27.33 16.95 -0.69
C GLY A 402 27.18 15.58 -0.03
N GLY A 403 26.37 14.67 -0.60
CA GLY A 403 26.31 13.28 -0.19
C GLY A 403 27.51 12.46 -0.69
N PRO A 404 27.59 11.17 -0.33
CA PRO A 404 28.66 10.28 -0.77
C PRO A 404 28.68 10.06 -2.28
N GLU A 405 29.86 9.71 -2.80
CA GLU A 405 30.02 9.21 -4.16
C GLU A 405 29.60 7.74 -4.23
N TYR A 406 28.31 7.52 -4.49
CA TYR A 406 27.75 6.18 -4.67
C TYR A 406 28.15 5.57 -6.02
N LYS A 407 28.37 4.26 -6.02
CA LYS A 407 28.41 3.46 -7.25
C LYS A 407 27.06 2.78 -7.46
N TYR A 408 26.67 2.64 -8.73
CA TYR A 408 25.45 1.97 -9.15
C TYR A 408 25.74 0.56 -9.69
N THR A 409 24.87 -0.40 -9.38
CA THR A 409 24.89 -1.71 -10.04
C THR A 409 23.49 -2.30 -10.20
N GLU A 410 23.28 -2.95 -11.34
CA GLU A 410 22.07 -3.66 -11.75
C GLU A 410 22.44 -4.87 -12.61
N VAL A 411 21.44 -5.71 -12.89
CA VAL A 411 21.43 -6.64 -14.04
C VAL A 411 20.28 -6.22 -14.94
N ALA A 412 20.59 -5.80 -16.17
CA ALA A 412 19.61 -5.35 -17.14
C ALA A 412 18.55 -6.44 -17.44
N PRO A 413 17.27 -6.09 -17.56
CA PRO A 413 16.22 -7.00 -18.02
C PRO A 413 16.34 -7.43 -19.48
N ILE A 414 15.51 -8.39 -19.87
CA ILE A 414 15.14 -8.58 -21.28
C ILE A 414 13.93 -7.71 -21.58
N ASP A 415 13.93 -7.10 -22.76
CA ASP A 415 12.86 -6.22 -23.22
C ASP A 415 11.47 -6.88 -23.11
N GLY A 416 10.55 -6.20 -22.43
CA GLY A 416 9.17 -6.60 -22.18
C GLY A 416 8.99 -7.80 -21.24
N LYS A 417 10.06 -8.34 -20.64
CA LYS A 417 9.97 -9.55 -19.78
C LYS A 417 9.79 -9.25 -18.30
N ASP A 418 10.18 -8.05 -17.86
CA ASP A 418 9.96 -7.59 -16.49
C ASP A 418 8.68 -6.75 -16.44
N GLY A 419 7.93 -6.84 -15.33
CA GLY A 419 6.67 -6.12 -15.17
C GLY A 419 6.88 -4.64 -14.83
N GLY A 420 5.86 -3.80 -15.01
CA GLY A 420 5.92 -2.38 -14.63
C GLY A 420 5.25 -1.49 -15.66
N LYS A 421 5.64 -0.22 -15.72
CA LYS A 421 5.24 0.71 -16.78
C LYS A 421 5.63 0.10 -18.16
N PRO A 422 4.70 0.05 -19.13
CA PRO A 422 5.00 -0.44 -20.47
C PRO A 422 6.22 0.28 -21.08
N GLY A 423 7.11 -0.49 -21.70
CA GLY A 423 8.31 0.03 -22.38
C GLY A 423 9.44 0.49 -21.46
N ALA A 424 9.32 0.32 -20.14
CA ALA A 424 10.31 0.82 -19.18
C ALA A 424 11.12 -0.27 -18.46
N ASN A 425 10.83 -1.55 -18.71
CA ASN A 425 11.52 -2.72 -18.17
C ASN A 425 11.88 -2.65 -16.68
N ILE A 426 11.00 -2.14 -15.81
CA ILE A 426 11.30 -1.79 -14.41
C ILE A 426 12.12 -2.86 -13.68
N ARG A 427 13.12 -2.44 -12.87
CA ARG A 427 14.00 -3.33 -12.09
C ARG A 427 14.26 -2.85 -10.67
N VAL A 428 14.89 -3.73 -9.90
CA VAL A 428 15.59 -3.39 -8.65
C VAL A 428 17.09 -3.25 -8.91
N ALA A 429 17.75 -2.42 -8.11
CA ALA A 429 19.18 -2.13 -8.24
C ALA A 429 19.79 -1.68 -6.91
N TYR A 430 21.11 -1.44 -6.90
CA TYR A 430 21.82 -0.94 -5.73
C TYR A 430 22.60 0.34 -6.03
N LEU A 431 22.54 1.28 -5.09
CA LEU A 431 23.61 2.26 -4.86
C LEU A 431 24.43 1.81 -3.65
N TYR A 432 25.75 1.93 -3.69
CA TYR A 432 26.61 1.59 -2.55
C TYR A 432 27.81 2.54 -2.42
N ASN A 433 28.19 2.86 -1.19
CA ASN A 433 29.31 3.74 -0.90
C ASN A 433 30.61 2.94 -0.94
N PRO A 434 31.47 3.09 -1.98
CA PRO A 434 32.67 2.30 -2.15
C PRO A 434 33.75 2.58 -1.08
N ASN A 435 33.63 3.66 -0.32
CA ASN A 435 34.52 3.95 0.81
C ASN A 435 34.15 3.18 2.07
N ARG A 436 32.97 2.54 2.09
CA ARG A 436 32.42 1.82 3.25
C ARG A 436 32.27 0.33 2.98
N VAL A 437 31.84 -0.04 1.77
CA VAL A 437 31.62 -1.43 1.37
C VAL A 437 32.29 -1.74 0.03
N THR A 438 32.67 -3.00 -0.14
CA THR A 438 33.15 -3.52 -1.42
C THR A 438 32.16 -4.51 -2.00
N LEU A 439 31.69 -4.30 -3.24
CA LEU A 439 30.95 -5.32 -3.98
C LEU A 439 31.92 -6.45 -4.36
N ILE A 440 31.64 -7.67 -3.91
CA ILE A 440 32.55 -8.81 -4.03
C ILE A 440 32.50 -9.43 -5.43
N GLY A 441 33.65 -9.78 -6.01
CA GLY A 441 33.68 -10.32 -7.38
C GLY A 441 33.38 -9.24 -8.44
N LYS A 442 33.77 -9.48 -9.68
CA LYS A 442 33.66 -8.47 -10.76
C LYS A 442 32.65 -8.82 -11.85
N ASP A 443 32.37 -10.10 -12.06
CA ASP A 443 31.46 -10.51 -13.12
C ASP A 443 30.02 -10.45 -12.63
N LYS A 444 29.21 -9.63 -13.31
CA LYS A 444 27.75 -9.63 -13.13
C LYS A 444 27.14 -10.86 -13.80
N GLY A 445 26.02 -11.34 -13.25
CA GLY A 445 25.21 -12.36 -13.92
C GLY A 445 24.46 -11.79 -15.12
N GLY A 446 24.17 -12.63 -16.12
CA GLY A 446 23.30 -12.28 -17.25
C GLY A 446 21.81 -12.16 -16.86
N SER A 447 21.00 -11.56 -17.74
CA SER A 447 19.55 -11.32 -17.51
C SER A 447 18.74 -12.60 -17.25
N GLU A 448 19.16 -13.73 -17.84
CA GLU A 448 18.57 -15.07 -17.69
C GLU A 448 19.47 -16.02 -16.89
N GLU A 449 20.61 -15.54 -16.39
CA GLU A 449 21.52 -16.37 -15.60
C GLU A 449 21.09 -16.35 -14.12
N ALA A 450 20.73 -17.53 -13.59
CA ALA A 450 20.35 -17.66 -12.20
C ALA A 450 21.55 -17.49 -11.26
N ALA A 451 21.34 -16.71 -10.20
CA ALA A 451 22.25 -16.60 -9.08
C ALA A 451 22.49 -17.97 -8.45
N ARG A 452 23.75 -18.27 -8.12
CA ARG A 452 24.15 -19.49 -7.44
C ARG A 452 25.28 -19.22 -6.45
N PHE A 453 25.35 -20.07 -5.44
CA PHE A 453 26.45 -20.09 -4.48
C PHE A 453 27.49 -21.13 -4.88
N VAL A 454 28.77 -20.75 -4.82
CA VAL A 454 29.92 -21.65 -4.94
C VAL A 454 30.81 -21.39 -3.73
N ASP A 455 31.12 -22.44 -2.99
CA ASP A 455 31.91 -22.38 -1.75
C ASP A 455 31.41 -21.32 -0.74
N GLY A 456 30.09 -21.14 -0.66
CA GLY A 456 29.47 -20.21 0.29
C GLY A 456 29.48 -18.73 -0.13
N HIS A 457 29.82 -18.43 -1.40
CA HIS A 457 29.86 -17.09 -1.97
C HIS A 457 29.05 -17.01 -3.26
N LEU A 458 28.53 -15.83 -3.59
CA LEU A 458 27.90 -15.61 -4.90
C LEU A 458 28.94 -15.77 -6.01
N GLU A 459 28.66 -16.64 -6.97
CA GLU A 459 29.59 -16.90 -8.07
C GLU A 459 29.59 -15.76 -9.10
N LYS A 460 28.43 -15.14 -9.33
CA LYS A 460 28.25 -13.91 -10.10
C LYS A 460 27.62 -12.84 -9.23
N ASN A 461 28.08 -11.59 -9.34
CA ASN A 461 27.67 -10.53 -8.43
C ASN A 461 27.58 -9.14 -9.11
N PRO A 462 26.40 -8.49 -9.12
CA PRO A 462 25.10 -9.03 -8.69
C PRO A 462 24.55 -10.08 -9.67
N ALA A 463 23.57 -10.86 -9.21
CA ALA A 463 22.89 -11.89 -10.02
C ALA A 463 21.39 -12.00 -9.68
N ARG A 464 20.57 -12.35 -10.67
CA ARG A 464 19.11 -12.47 -10.52
C ARG A 464 18.73 -13.83 -9.95
N ILE A 465 17.79 -13.88 -9.02
CA ILE A 465 17.31 -15.15 -8.44
C ILE A 465 16.28 -15.77 -9.37
N ASP A 466 16.59 -16.95 -9.90
CA ASP A 466 15.73 -17.78 -10.77
C ASP A 466 14.96 -17.00 -11.86
N PRO A 467 15.67 -16.24 -12.73
CA PRO A 467 15.05 -15.25 -13.62
C PRO A 467 14.17 -15.84 -14.73
N THR A 468 14.30 -17.13 -15.03
CA THR A 468 13.52 -17.83 -16.06
C THR A 468 12.32 -18.58 -15.49
N ASN A 469 12.10 -18.54 -14.17
CA ASN A 469 10.94 -19.16 -13.55
C ASN A 469 9.64 -18.49 -14.01
N ILE A 470 8.62 -19.31 -14.31
CA ILE A 470 7.31 -18.83 -14.75
C ILE A 470 6.65 -17.87 -13.74
N ASN A 471 6.94 -18.02 -12.45
CA ASN A 471 6.41 -17.13 -11.42
C ASN A 471 6.98 -15.71 -11.50
N PHE A 472 8.06 -15.48 -12.23
CA PHE A 472 8.61 -14.14 -12.53
C PHE A 472 8.21 -13.62 -13.92
N GLU A 473 7.31 -14.30 -14.65
CA GLU A 473 6.80 -13.80 -15.93
C GLU A 473 6.09 -12.44 -15.73
N LYS A 474 6.57 -11.40 -16.43
CA LYS A 474 6.07 -10.02 -16.30
C LYS A 474 6.06 -9.52 -14.86
N VAL A 475 7.05 -9.94 -14.08
CA VAL A 475 7.37 -9.42 -12.74
C VAL A 475 8.86 -9.08 -12.71
N ARG A 476 9.24 -8.14 -11.84
CA ARG A 476 10.65 -7.82 -11.57
C ARG A 476 11.34 -9.06 -10.99
N LYS A 477 12.60 -9.29 -11.36
CA LYS A 477 13.40 -10.40 -10.80
C LYS A 477 14.14 -9.89 -9.57
N SER A 478 14.11 -10.65 -8.48
CA SER A 478 14.90 -10.30 -7.29
C SER A 478 16.39 -10.38 -7.60
N LEU A 479 17.18 -9.48 -7.00
CA LEU A 479 18.59 -9.30 -7.31
C LEU A 479 19.43 -9.51 -6.06
N ALA A 480 20.29 -10.53 -6.06
CA ALA A 480 21.25 -10.77 -4.99
C ALA A 480 22.57 -10.04 -5.27
N ALA A 481 23.13 -9.43 -4.23
CA ALA A 481 24.47 -8.84 -4.26
C ALA A 481 25.24 -9.12 -2.97
N GLU A 482 26.49 -9.57 -3.08
CA GLU A 482 27.37 -9.83 -1.94
C GLU A 482 28.31 -8.65 -1.71
N PHE A 483 28.31 -8.13 -0.48
CA PHE A 483 29.17 -7.03 -0.06
C PHE A 483 30.11 -7.47 1.06
N ASP A 484 31.28 -6.86 1.09
CA ASP A 484 32.20 -6.90 2.22
C ASP A 484 32.13 -5.57 2.98
N PHE A 485 31.94 -5.67 4.29
CA PHE A 485 32.03 -4.57 5.23
C PHE A 485 33.00 -4.96 6.35
N LYS A 486 34.20 -4.39 6.34
CA LYS A 486 35.24 -4.66 7.36
C LYS A 486 35.53 -6.16 7.54
N GLY A 487 35.53 -6.93 6.45
CA GLY A 487 35.77 -8.38 6.46
C GLY A 487 34.53 -9.23 6.78
N GLU A 488 33.40 -8.61 7.10
CA GLU A 488 32.11 -9.31 7.22
C GLU A 488 31.46 -9.41 5.84
N ARG A 489 31.02 -10.61 5.47
CA ARG A 489 30.26 -10.87 4.23
C ARG A 489 28.77 -10.82 4.46
N ILE A 490 28.08 -10.04 3.62
CA ILE A 490 26.64 -9.84 3.68
C ILE A 490 26.07 -9.97 2.27
N VAL A 491 25.08 -10.83 2.09
CA VAL A 491 24.27 -10.91 0.87
C VAL A 491 23.02 -10.08 1.06
N VAL A 492 22.90 -9.00 0.29
CA VAL A 492 21.70 -8.19 0.21
C VAL A 492 20.87 -8.68 -0.96
N ILE A 493 19.57 -8.86 -0.76
CA ILE A 493 18.64 -9.31 -1.80
C ILE A 493 17.54 -8.27 -1.95
N ALA A 494 17.51 -7.62 -3.11
CA ALA A 494 16.52 -6.61 -3.47
C ALA A 494 15.31 -7.30 -4.10
N ASN A 495 14.12 -6.97 -3.61
CA ASN A 495 12.87 -7.57 -4.03
C ASN A 495 11.89 -6.54 -4.57
N HIS A 496 11.14 -6.93 -5.59
CA HIS A 496 9.96 -6.21 -6.03
C HIS A 496 8.95 -7.22 -6.57
N LEU A 497 8.15 -7.80 -5.68
CA LEU A 497 7.32 -8.96 -6.01
C LEU A 497 6.07 -8.61 -6.83
N LYS A 498 5.28 -9.63 -7.18
CA LYS A 498 4.05 -9.48 -7.94
C LYS A 498 3.08 -8.50 -7.26
N SER A 499 2.74 -7.42 -7.94
CA SER A 499 1.78 -6.44 -7.44
C SER A 499 0.39 -7.02 -7.24
N LYS A 500 -0.39 -6.40 -6.33
CA LYS A 500 -1.80 -6.72 -6.09
C LYS A 500 -2.74 -6.27 -7.21
N LEU A 501 -2.21 -5.76 -8.33
CA LEU A 501 -3.02 -5.40 -9.49
C LEU A 501 -3.61 -6.67 -10.12
N GLY A 502 -4.94 -6.77 -10.12
CA GLY A 502 -5.70 -7.94 -10.55
C GLY A 502 -6.43 -8.65 -9.41
N ASP A 503 -6.18 -8.27 -8.15
CA ASP A 503 -7.00 -8.69 -7.02
C ASP A 503 -8.38 -8.00 -7.07
N ASP A 504 -9.38 -8.65 -6.48
CA ASP A 504 -10.72 -8.06 -6.38
C ASP A 504 -10.70 -6.77 -5.55
N ALA A 505 -11.62 -5.85 -5.86
CA ALA A 505 -11.79 -4.67 -5.03
C ALA A 505 -12.49 -5.05 -3.72
N VAL A 506 -12.06 -4.44 -2.61
CA VAL A 506 -12.69 -4.62 -1.29
C VAL A 506 -14.21 -4.42 -1.38
N TYR A 507 -14.66 -3.30 -1.96
CA TYR A 507 -16.08 -3.02 -2.20
C TYR A 507 -16.47 -3.29 -3.66
N GLY A 508 -16.18 -4.49 -4.16
CA GLY A 508 -16.52 -4.94 -5.52
C GLY A 508 -17.71 -5.88 -5.56
N SER A 509 -18.15 -6.23 -6.77
CA SER A 509 -19.23 -7.19 -7.02
C SER A 509 -18.86 -8.65 -6.74
N ASN A 510 -17.57 -8.96 -6.62
CA ASN A 510 -17.07 -10.29 -6.27
C ASN A 510 -16.83 -10.32 -4.77
N GLN A 511 -17.66 -11.06 -4.04
CA GLN A 511 -17.54 -11.20 -2.60
C GLN A 511 -17.58 -12.68 -2.18
N PRO A 512 -16.84 -13.06 -1.12
CA PRO A 512 -15.76 -12.30 -0.50
C PRO A 512 -14.63 -12.00 -1.50
N ALA A 513 -14.03 -10.81 -1.42
CA ALA A 513 -12.97 -10.40 -2.35
C ALA A 513 -11.77 -11.38 -2.33
N ILE A 514 -11.28 -11.77 -3.51
CA ILE A 514 -10.19 -12.74 -3.67
C ILE A 514 -8.88 -12.03 -4.06
N GLU A 515 -7.79 -12.39 -3.37
CA GLU A 515 -6.42 -12.01 -3.75
C GLU A 515 -5.87 -12.93 -4.86
N ASN A 516 -6.34 -12.75 -6.09
CA ASN A 516 -5.95 -13.57 -7.27
C ASN A 516 -4.43 -13.67 -7.49
N THR A 517 -3.68 -12.65 -7.09
CA THR A 517 -2.22 -12.57 -7.26
C THR A 517 -1.42 -13.21 -6.12
N LYS A 518 -2.07 -13.59 -5.01
CA LYS A 518 -1.41 -14.13 -3.81
C LYS A 518 -0.67 -15.44 -4.08
N ALA A 519 -1.26 -16.36 -4.84
CA ALA A 519 -0.64 -17.65 -5.11
C ALA A 519 0.72 -17.50 -5.83
N GLN A 520 0.79 -16.61 -6.83
CA GLN A 520 2.04 -16.30 -7.52
C GLN A 520 3.08 -15.68 -6.57
N ARG A 521 2.67 -14.75 -5.71
CA ARG A 521 3.57 -14.18 -4.68
C ARG A 521 4.12 -15.24 -3.73
N VAL A 522 3.31 -16.22 -3.33
CA VAL A 522 3.75 -17.32 -2.46
C VAL A 522 4.78 -18.22 -3.16
N GLU A 523 4.63 -18.50 -4.45
CA GLU A 523 5.65 -19.25 -5.20
C GLU A 523 6.96 -18.46 -5.33
N GLN A 524 6.90 -17.15 -5.60
CA GLN A 524 8.08 -16.28 -5.57
C GLN A 524 8.76 -16.33 -4.19
N ALA A 525 7.97 -16.30 -3.12
CA ALA A 525 8.48 -16.38 -1.76
C ALA A 525 9.24 -17.67 -1.46
N LYS A 526 8.74 -18.82 -1.93
CA LYS A 526 9.42 -20.12 -1.79
C LYS A 526 10.79 -20.13 -2.47
N LEU A 527 10.89 -19.53 -3.66
CA LEU A 527 12.16 -19.43 -4.40
C LEU A 527 13.19 -18.60 -3.63
N LEU A 528 12.77 -17.47 -3.05
CA LEU A 528 13.65 -16.63 -2.23
C LEU A 528 14.12 -17.35 -0.97
N ASN A 529 13.22 -18.02 -0.24
CA ASN A 529 13.60 -18.79 0.94
C ASN A 529 14.53 -19.96 0.58
N ALA A 530 14.28 -20.67 -0.53
CA ALA A 530 15.16 -21.73 -1.02
C ALA A 530 16.57 -21.20 -1.35
N PHE A 531 16.68 -20.03 -1.97
CA PHE A 531 17.96 -19.39 -2.25
C PHE A 531 18.75 -19.06 -0.96
N VAL A 532 18.07 -18.50 0.05
CA VAL A 532 18.67 -18.25 1.38
C VAL A 532 19.17 -19.54 2.03
N ARG A 533 18.33 -20.59 2.03
CA ARG A 533 18.70 -21.90 2.59
C ARG A 533 19.91 -22.49 1.91
N GLU A 534 20.02 -22.38 0.58
CA GLU A 534 21.17 -22.89 -0.15
C GLU A 534 22.46 -22.15 0.24
N GLY A 535 22.43 -20.82 0.35
CA GLY A 535 23.59 -20.06 0.80
C GLY A 535 24.01 -20.42 2.23
N LEU A 536 23.04 -20.54 3.15
CA LEU A 536 23.30 -20.96 4.54
C LEU A 536 23.79 -22.41 4.65
N ARG A 537 23.36 -23.29 3.74
CA ARG A 537 23.83 -24.69 3.67
C ARG A 537 25.31 -24.76 3.32
N GLN A 538 25.79 -23.91 2.41
CA GLN A 538 27.20 -23.84 2.05
C GLN A 538 28.03 -23.06 3.08
N ASN A 539 27.45 -22.00 3.67
CA ASN A 539 28.10 -21.18 4.68
C ASN A 539 27.09 -20.74 5.77
N PRO A 540 27.04 -21.43 6.93
CA PRO A 540 26.13 -21.09 8.02
C PRO A 540 26.35 -19.70 8.66
N ASN A 541 27.53 -19.10 8.43
CA ASN A 541 27.89 -17.77 8.92
C ASN A 541 27.57 -16.64 7.93
N LEU A 542 27.04 -16.97 6.74
CA LEU A 542 26.60 -16.00 5.76
C LEU A 542 25.44 -15.18 6.32
N LYS A 543 25.45 -13.88 6.05
CA LYS A 543 24.47 -12.93 6.57
C LYS A 543 23.57 -12.50 5.43
N PHE A 544 22.26 -12.62 5.60
CA PHE A 544 21.29 -12.22 4.60
C PHE A 544 20.51 -11.00 5.08
N VAL A 545 20.32 -10.04 4.16
CA VAL A 545 19.41 -8.91 4.34
C VAL A 545 18.53 -8.82 3.09
N LEU A 546 17.28 -9.24 3.21
CA LEU A 546 16.30 -9.11 2.14
C LEU A 546 15.58 -7.78 2.34
N THR A 547 15.68 -6.91 1.34
CA THR A 547 15.05 -5.60 1.30
C THR A 547 14.11 -5.55 0.11
N GLY A 548 13.17 -4.60 0.08
CA GLY A 548 12.34 -4.42 -1.10
C GLY A 548 10.89 -4.12 -0.82
N ASP A 549 10.15 -3.94 -1.91
CA ASP A 549 8.70 -3.95 -1.95
C ASP A 549 8.23 -5.40 -2.17
N PHE A 550 7.72 -6.01 -1.11
CA PHE A 550 7.22 -7.39 -1.15
C PHE A 550 5.80 -7.47 -1.73
N ASN A 551 5.18 -6.33 -2.03
CA ASN A 551 3.78 -6.19 -2.47
C ASN A 551 2.80 -6.97 -1.58
N ASP A 552 3.16 -7.14 -0.31
CA ASP A 552 2.36 -7.83 0.67
C ASP A 552 2.74 -7.43 2.09
N PHE A 553 1.83 -7.69 3.01
CA PHE A 553 1.89 -7.18 4.38
C PHE A 553 2.89 -7.96 5.24
N GLU A 554 3.39 -7.34 6.31
CA GLU A 554 4.38 -7.94 7.22
C GLU A 554 3.85 -9.22 7.90
N PHE A 555 2.53 -9.33 8.04
CA PHE A 555 1.83 -10.50 8.57
C PHE A 555 1.35 -11.50 7.51
N SER A 556 1.56 -11.24 6.22
CA SER A 556 1.01 -12.06 5.14
C SER A 556 1.68 -13.43 5.03
N ASP A 557 0.98 -14.38 4.39
CA ASP A 557 1.55 -15.71 4.14
C ASP A 557 2.73 -15.65 3.18
N THR A 558 2.75 -14.70 2.23
CA THR A 558 3.90 -14.46 1.35
C THR A 558 5.13 -14.12 2.17
N VAL A 559 5.06 -13.11 3.05
CA VAL A 559 6.23 -12.70 3.84
C VAL A 559 6.65 -13.80 4.82
N LYS A 560 5.69 -14.47 5.49
CA LYS A 560 5.98 -15.65 6.34
C LYS A 560 6.69 -16.77 5.57
N THR A 561 6.31 -17.02 4.32
CA THR A 561 6.93 -18.03 3.47
C THR A 561 8.39 -17.68 3.13
N ILE A 562 8.70 -16.41 2.93
CA ILE A 562 10.08 -15.96 2.74
C ILE A 562 10.88 -16.14 4.03
N VAL A 563 10.28 -15.73 5.15
CA VAL A 563 10.91 -15.76 6.48
C VAL A 563 11.36 -17.17 6.84
N GLY A 564 10.48 -18.17 6.68
CA GLY A 564 10.79 -19.56 6.97
C GLY A 564 11.39 -19.76 8.36
N ASP A 565 12.37 -20.66 8.45
CA ASP A 565 13.13 -20.91 9.68
C ASP A 565 14.45 -20.14 9.73
N GLU A 566 14.81 -19.41 8.67
CA GLU A 566 16.14 -18.84 8.48
C GLU A 566 16.21 -17.35 8.84
N LEU A 567 15.09 -16.63 8.68
CA LEU A 567 15.06 -15.17 8.76
C LEU A 567 14.16 -14.68 9.92
N VAL A 568 14.17 -13.36 10.10
CA VAL A 568 13.28 -12.58 10.97
C VAL A 568 12.78 -11.38 10.19
N ASN A 569 11.48 -11.05 10.29
CA ASN A 569 10.92 -9.83 9.71
C ASN A 569 10.98 -8.66 10.70
N LEU A 570 11.83 -7.67 10.43
CA LEU A 570 12.02 -6.53 11.33
C LEU A 570 10.81 -5.60 11.39
N MET A 571 10.02 -5.50 10.32
CA MET A 571 8.76 -4.74 10.32
C MET A 571 7.73 -5.38 11.26
N ALA A 572 7.63 -6.72 11.25
CA ALA A 572 6.71 -7.45 12.12
C ALA A 572 7.12 -7.41 13.61
N GLU A 573 8.39 -7.14 13.91
CA GLU A 573 8.91 -6.97 15.27
C GLU A 573 8.87 -5.51 15.76
N HIS A 574 8.64 -4.55 14.86
CA HIS A 574 8.55 -3.13 15.20
C HIS A 574 7.25 -2.79 15.96
N GLU A 575 7.15 -1.59 16.54
CA GLU A 575 5.92 -1.11 17.19
C GLU A 575 4.73 -1.09 16.22
N ALA A 576 3.60 -1.68 16.63
CA ALA A 576 2.43 -1.88 15.76
C ALA A 576 1.87 -0.58 15.15
N GLY A 577 1.99 0.55 15.86
CA GLY A 577 1.55 1.87 15.40
C GLY A 577 2.45 2.50 14.33
N ASP A 578 3.55 1.85 13.97
CA ASP A 578 4.54 2.36 13.02
C ASP A 578 4.76 1.40 11.84
N ARG A 579 4.03 0.27 11.79
CA ARG A 579 4.18 -0.74 10.75
C ARG A 579 3.49 -0.34 9.46
N TYR A 580 4.07 0.61 8.75
CA TYR A 580 3.62 0.96 7.41
C TYR A 580 4.73 1.60 6.58
N SER A 581 4.56 1.52 5.27
CA SER A 581 5.37 2.22 4.29
C SER A 581 4.54 2.77 3.14
N TYR A 582 3.23 2.46 3.10
CA TYR A 582 2.32 2.79 2.02
C TYR A 582 0.95 3.21 2.56
N PHE A 583 0.26 4.10 1.87
CA PHE A 583 -1.12 4.48 2.19
C PHE A 583 -2.03 4.14 1.01
N TYR A 584 -3.03 3.30 1.26
CA TYR A 584 -3.99 2.88 0.26
C TYR A 584 -5.41 2.97 0.79
N ARG A 585 -6.21 3.83 0.15
CA ARG A 585 -7.66 3.91 0.35
C ARG A 585 -8.10 3.91 1.83
N GLY A 586 -7.47 4.77 2.63
CA GLY A 586 -7.80 4.92 4.05
C GLY A 586 -7.02 4.03 5.00
N SER A 587 -6.21 3.08 4.49
CA SER A 587 -5.39 2.20 5.32
C SER A 587 -3.90 2.40 5.09
N ASN A 588 -3.14 2.49 6.17
CA ASN A 588 -1.69 2.36 6.19
C ASN A 588 -1.30 0.87 6.06
N GLN A 589 -0.35 0.56 5.18
CA GLN A 589 0.06 -0.80 4.81
C GLN A 589 1.60 -0.91 4.80
N SER A 590 2.16 -2.05 5.15
CA SER A 590 3.62 -2.30 5.15
C SER A 590 4.05 -3.18 3.97
N LEU A 591 4.14 -2.58 2.78
CA LEU A 591 4.58 -3.30 1.58
C LEU A 591 6.11 -3.47 1.56
N ASP A 592 6.83 -2.49 2.11
CA ASP A 592 8.28 -2.49 2.20
C ASP A 592 8.73 -3.11 3.53
N ASN A 593 9.51 -4.18 3.45
CA ASN A 593 9.98 -4.93 4.61
C ASN A 593 11.51 -5.08 4.56
N ILE A 594 12.12 -5.29 5.73
CA ILE A 594 13.50 -5.78 5.83
C ILE A 594 13.48 -7.09 6.60
N LEU A 595 13.97 -8.15 5.97
CA LEU A 595 14.15 -9.46 6.58
C LEU A 595 15.64 -9.72 6.76
N VAL A 596 16.04 -10.24 7.93
CA VAL A 596 17.45 -10.53 8.23
C VAL A 596 17.63 -11.97 8.66
N SER A 597 18.79 -12.57 8.37
CA SER A 597 19.11 -13.90 8.87
C SER A 597 19.21 -13.92 10.39
N LYS A 598 18.76 -15.01 11.02
CA LYS A 598 18.71 -15.14 12.49
C LYS A 598 20.06 -14.94 13.18
N ASN A 599 21.18 -15.21 12.50
CA ASN A 599 22.53 -15.04 13.03
C ASN A 599 22.96 -13.57 13.22
N ILE A 600 22.20 -12.59 12.73
CA ILE A 600 22.46 -11.15 12.95
C ILE A 600 21.32 -10.40 13.62
N LYS A 601 20.19 -11.06 13.90
CA LYS A 601 18.96 -10.39 14.40
C LYS A 601 19.17 -9.58 15.69
N ASP A 602 20.05 -10.04 16.59
CA ASP A 602 20.28 -9.39 17.89
C ASP A 602 21.31 -8.25 17.79
N ARG A 603 21.73 -7.88 16.56
CA ARG A 603 22.68 -6.81 16.28
C ARG A 603 22.09 -5.72 15.38
N VAL A 604 20.77 -5.70 15.21
CA VAL A 604 20.13 -4.75 14.29
C VAL A 604 19.32 -3.68 15.00
N LEU A 605 19.35 -2.48 14.42
CA LEU A 605 18.36 -1.44 14.65
C LEU A 605 17.60 -1.23 13.35
N PHE A 606 16.28 -1.13 13.43
CA PHE A 606 15.39 -0.99 12.27
C PHE A 606 14.39 0.13 12.49
N SER A 607 14.07 0.86 11.42
CA SER A 607 13.09 1.92 11.42
C SER A 607 12.51 2.13 10.03
N PRO A 608 11.17 2.15 9.84
CA PRO A 608 10.58 2.91 8.75
C PRO A 608 10.84 4.41 8.97
N VAL A 609 10.86 5.19 7.89
CA VAL A 609 11.11 6.64 7.95
C VAL A 609 9.99 7.36 7.21
N HIS A 610 9.03 7.90 7.95
CA HIS A 610 7.77 8.39 7.39
C HIS A 610 7.90 9.78 6.77
N ILE A 611 8.24 9.82 5.48
CA ILE A 611 8.50 11.04 4.72
C ILE A 611 7.62 11.19 3.46
N ASN A 612 6.86 10.15 3.11
CA ASN A 612 6.13 10.01 1.86
C ASN A 612 4.69 9.53 2.06
N ALA A 613 4.47 8.34 2.62
CA ALA A 613 3.17 7.64 2.56
C ALA A 613 2.02 8.47 3.16
N SER A 614 2.35 9.32 4.13
CA SER A 614 1.40 10.16 4.86
C SER A 614 1.20 11.56 4.25
N PHE A 615 1.91 11.87 3.17
CA PHE A 615 2.09 13.22 2.64
C PHE A 615 1.68 13.33 1.16
N MET A 616 1.56 14.56 0.66
CA MET A 616 1.38 14.87 -0.76
C MET A 616 2.64 15.57 -1.29
N GLU A 617 2.74 15.75 -2.61
CA GLU A 617 3.90 16.37 -3.26
C GLU A 617 4.19 17.77 -2.71
N GLU A 618 3.14 18.54 -2.38
CA GLU A 618 3.19 19.88 -1.78
C GLU A 618 3.84 19.88 -0.39
N HIS A 619 3.82 18.73 0.29
CA HIS A 619 4.47 18.53 1.58
C HIS A 619 5.91 18.01 1.46
N GLY A 620 6.40 17.78 0.23
CA GLY A 620 7.74 17.25 -0.03
C GLY A 620 7.80 15.74 -0.31
N ARG A 621 6.65 15.08 -0.52
CA ARG A 621 6.61 13.68 -0.98
C ARG A 621 7.32 13.52 -2.32
N ALA A 622 8.12 12.46 -2.44
CA ALA A 622 8.86 12.13 -3.66
C ALA A 622 8.46 10.79 -4.28
N SER A 623 7.83 9.93 -3.49
CA SER A 623 7.35 8.59 -3.86
C SER A 623 6.07 8.29 -3.10
N ASP A 624 5.30 7.27 -3.49
CA ASP A 624 4.20 6.74 -2.69
C ASP A 624 4.61 5.80 -1.56
N HIS A 625 5.89 5.43 -1.50
CA HIS A 625 6.45 4.59 -0.45
C HIS A 625 7.38 5.37 0.51
N ASP A 626 7.34 5.04 1.79
CA ASP A 626 8.37 5.45 2.76
C ASP A 626 9.61 4.55 2.62
N PRO A 627 10.83 5.09 2.75
CA PRO A 627 12.02 4.27 2.90
C PRO A 627 12.03 3.54 4.26
N VAL A 628 12.62 2.35 4.25
CA VAL A 628 12.90 1.57 5.48
C VAL A 628 14.41 1.37 5.63
N VAL A 629 14.92 1.48 6.85
CA VAL A 629 16.36 1.48 7.13
C VAL A 629 16.69 0.45 8.22
N VAL A 630 17.79 -0.27 8.02
CA VAL A 630 18.40 -1.14 9.02
C VAL A 630 19.85 -0.73 9.24
N GLN A 631 20.30 -0.78 10.48
CA GLN A 631 21.70 -0.74 10.88
C GLN A 631 22.09 -2.07 11.50
N ILE A 632 23.29 -2.57 11.18
CA ILE A 632 23.82 -3.83 11.70
C ILE A 632 25.15 -3.53 12.40
N ASP A 633 25.26 -3.94 13.65
CA ASP A 633 26.44 -3.72 14.49
C ASP A 633 27.50 -4.83 14.29
N PHE A 634 28.68 -4.45 13.83
CA PHE A 634 29.84 -5.33 13.66
C PHE A 634 31.00 -4.95 14.60
N SER A 635 30.73 -4.20 15.66
CA SER A 635 31.71 -3.99 16.73
C SER A 635 32.20 -5.33 17.27
N LYS A 636 33.51 -5.44 17.46
CA LYS A 636 34.09 -6.58 18.18
C LYS A 636 33.75 -6.38 19.65
N SER A 637 33.17 -7.40 20.30
CA SER A 637 32.98 -7.37 21.75
C SER A 637 34.33 -7.11 22.39
N GLU A 638 34.46 -6.04 23.18
CA GLU A 638 35.65 -5.86 24.00
C GLU A 638 35.76 -7.08 24.92
N GLU A 639 36.87 -7.82 24.82
CA GLU A 639 37.21 -8.79 25.84
C GLU A 639 37.33 -8.01 27.15
N VAL A 640 36.51 -8.35 28.14
CA VAL A 640 36.69 -7.87 29.50
C VAL A 640 38.02 -8.45 29.98
N VAL A 641 39.10 -7.70 29.76
CA VAL A 641 40.39 -7.99 30.38
C VAL A 641 40.18 -7.78 31.87
N SER A 642 39.89 -8.88 32.57
CA SER A 642 39.90 -8.88 34.03
C SER A 642 41.28 -8.42 34.47
N PRO A 643 41.40 -7.37 35.30
CA PRO A 643 42.71 -6.92 35.75
C PRO A 643 43.40 -8.08 36.47
N GLU A 644 44.58 -8.45 35.96
CA GLU A 644 45.49 -9.39 36.60
C GLU A 644 45.77 -8.90 38.03
N VAL A 645 45.18 -9.59 39.01
CA VAL A 645 45.50 -9.35 40.42
C VAL A 645 46.92 -9.87 40.64
N THR A 646 47.88 -8.96 40.65
CA THR A 646 49.24 -9.25 41.09
C THR A 646 49.20 -9.59 42.60
N PRO A 647 49.79 -10.72 43.03
CA PRO A 647 49.76 -11.11 44.43
C PRO A 647 50.72 -10.23 45.22
N ASN A 648 50.18 -9.32 46.04
CA ASN A 648 50.95 -8.60 47.04
C ASN A 648 51.41 -9.57 48.15
N LYS A 649 52.72 -9.54 48.38
CA LYS A 649 53.45 -10.21 49.46
C LYS A 649 52.88 -9.83 50.84
N PRO A 650 52.79 -10.77 51.80
CA PRO A 650 52.15 -10.49 53.09
C PRO A 650 53.09 -9.73 54.03
N GLU A 651 52.61 -8.63 54.59
CA GLU A 651 53.15 -8.07 55.82
C GLU A 651 52.37 -8.61 57.02
N ASN A 652 53.15 -9.09 57.98
CA ASN A 652 52.76 -9.81 59.17
C ASN A 652 52.44 -8.82 60.29
N THR A 653 51.28 -8.91 60.92
CA THR A 653 51.19 -8.59 62.35
C THR A 653 50.03 -9.30 63.04
N GLN A 654 50.40 -9.91 64.16
CA GLN A 654 49.66 -10.82 65.03
C GLN A 654 48.42 -10.19 65.67
N GLY A 655 47.46 -11.04 66.07
CA GLY A 655 46.48 -10.63 67.07
C GLY A 655 45.27 -11.53 67.30
N ASN A 656 45.49 -12.77 67.74
CA ASN A 656 44.66 -13.53 68.70
C ASN A 656 43.17 -13.85 68.45
N THR A 657 42.89 -15.17 68.41
CA THR A 657 41.88 -15.94 69.18
C THR A 657 40.39 -15.53 69.09
N SER A 658 39.39 -16.41 68.97
CA SER A 658 39.28 -17.87 68.95
C SER A 658 37.89 -18.29 68.46
N SER A 659 37.83 -19.43 67.77
CA SER A 659 36.88 -20.55 67.81
C SER A 659 35.42 -20.40 68.33
N ALA A 660 34.45 -20.78 67.49
CA ALA A 660 33.37 -21.80 67.72
C ALA A 660 32.26 -21.59 66.64
N VAL A 661 32.07 -22.42 65.60
CA VAL A 661 31.63 -23.83 65.51
C VAL A 661 30.20 -24.07 66.01
N GLN A 662 29.30 -24.13 65.01
CA GLN A 662 28.24 -25.13 64.78
C GLN A 662 26.98 -25.25 65.67
N ASN A 663 25.85 -25.22 64.93
CA ASN A 663 24.80 -26.26 64.84
C ASN A 663 23.44 -26.12 65.58
N ILE A 664 22.40 -25.93 64.75
CA ILE A 664 21.26 -26.86 64.49
C ILE A 664 19.95 -26.72 65.31
N THR A 665 18.87 -26.35 64.56
CA THR A 665 17.41 -26.68 64.65
C THR A 665 16.59 -26.14 65.84
N LYS A 666 15.27 -25.84 65.77
CA LYS A 666 14.13 -26.31 64.94
C LYS A 666 12.87 -25.43 65.20
N LEU A 667 11.84 -25.56 64.31
CA LEU A 667 10.39 -25.20 64.45
C LEU A 667 10.00 -23.70 64.45
N SER A 668 8.93 -23.18 63.85
CA SER A 668 7.89 -23.61 62.90
C SER A 668 7.07 -22.37 62.47
N THR A 669 6.62 -22.36 61.21
CA THR A 669 5.29 -21.88 60.73
C THR A 669 4.83 -20.41 60.88
N VAL A 670 4.71 -19.77 59.69
CA VAL A 670 3.54 -19.05 59.12
C VAL A 670 3.58 -17.51 59.01
N ASN A 671 3.83 -17.11 57.75
CA ASN A 671 3.25 -16.07 56.89
C ASN A 671 3.33 -14.55 57.17
N HIS A 672 4.07 -13.94 56.23
CA HIS A 672 3.72 -12.79 55.37
C HIS A 672 3.53 -11.39 55.98
N LYS A 673 4.57 -10.55 55.80
CA LYS A 673 4.57 -9.45 54.80
C LYS A 673 5.94 -8.73 54.82
N GLY A 674 6.62 -8.70 53.68
CA GLY A 674 7.87 -7.97 53.50
C GLY A 674 8.74 -8.56 52.39
N GLU A 675 8.40 -8.27 51.13
CA GLU A 675 9.28 -8.60 50.01
C GLU A 675 10.51 -7.68 50.03
N VAL A 676 11.66 -8.33 50.17
CA VAL A 676 13.01 -7.79 49.96
C VAL A 676 13.26 -7.76 48.44
N LYS A 677 13.72 -6.61 47.93
CA LYS A 677 14.24 -6.46 46.57
C LYS A 677 15.46 -7.37 46.37
N ILE A 678 15.32 -8.39 45.53
CA ILE A 678 16.45 -9.08 44.91
C ILE A 678 16.57 -8.55 43.48
N ASN A 679 17.68 -7.90 43.17
CA ASN A 679 18.06 -7.49 41.82
C ASN A 679 18.40 -8.76 41.00
N SER A 680 17.40 -9.33 40.33
CA SER A 680 17.66 -10.19 39.18
C SER A 680 18.05 -9.29 38.00
N HIS A 681 19.26 -9.48 37.47
CA HIS A 681 19.63 -8.97 36.15
C HIS A 681 18.72 -9.64 35.11
N SER A 682 17.60 -8.99 34.79
CA SER A 682 16.79 -9.34 33.63
C SER A 682 17.49 -8.77 32.40
N ASN A 683 17.90 -9.64 31.47
CA ASN A 683 18.09 -9.27 30.07
C ASN A 683 16.85 -8.48 29.63
N LYS A 684 16.97 -7.15 29.54
CA LYS A 684 15.97 -6.35 28.85
C LYS A 684 16.03 -6.80 27.40
N LYS A 685 14.94 -7.36 26.88
CA LYS A 685 14.69 -7.34 25.44
C LYS A 685 14.85 -5.89 25.01
N GLU A 686 15.91 -5.57 24.27
CA GLU A 686 15.99 -4.29 23.58
C GLU A 686 14.84 -4.29 22.57
N VAL A 687 13.81 -3.50 22.89
CA VAL A 687 12.71 -3.23 21.96
C VAL A 687 13.29 -2.27 20.91
N LEU A 688 13.09 -2.57 19.63
CA LEU A 688 13.50 -1.72 18.52
C LEU A 688 13.06 -0.25 18.77
N PRO A 689 13.88 0.74 18.40
CA PRO A 689 13.65 2.14 18.73
C PRO A 689 12.31 2.61 18.15
N LYS A 690 11.50 3.32 18.95
CA LYS A 690 10.23 3.89 18.49
C LYS A 690 10.47 5.07 17.53
N THR A 691 9.82 5.05 16.38
CA THR A 691 9.57 6.24 15.54
C THR A 691 8.09 6.66 15.62
N GLY A 692 7.78 7.88 15.17
CA GLY A 692 6.56 8.61 15.52
C GLY A 692 6.77 9.67 16.62
N LEU A 693 6.54 10.94 16.28
CA LEU A 693 6.57 12.07 17.22
C LEU A 693 5.39 12.02 18.21
N ASP A 694 5.65 11.55 19.43
CA ASP A 694 4.90 11.95 20.64
C ASP A 694 5.60 13.16 21.29
N SER A 695 5.52 14.34 20.68
CA SER A 695 5.96 15.58 21.36
C SER A 695 4.76 16.32 21.98
N SER A 696 4.28 15.76 23.10
CA SER A 696 3.75 16.57 24.19
C SER A 696 4.30 16.08 25.53
N SER A 697 5.61 16.24 25.72
CA SER A 697 6.17 16.28 27.07
C SER A 697 7.20 17.39 27.15
N SER A 698 6.99 18.26 28.13
CA SER A 698 7.83 19.38 28.50
C SER A 698 9.28 18.94 28.70
N PHE A 699 10.19 19.59 27.96
CA PHE A 699 11.62 19.57 28.20
C PHE A 699 11.94 19.95 29.66
N GLY A 700 12.46 18.99 30.42
CA GLY A 700 13.24 19.24 31.64
C GLY A 700 14.72 19.15 31.31
N LEU A 701 15.31 20.23 30.80
CA LEU A 701 16.74 20.35 30.58
C LEU A 701 17.44 20.59 31.93
N GLY A 702 18.05 19.54 32.48
CA GLY A 702 19.02 19.64 33.56
C GLY A 702 20.36 20.14 33.00
N ILE A 703 20.76 21.34 33.43
CA ILE A 703 21.99 22.02 33.08
C ILE A 703 23.15 21.51 33.95
N PHE A 704 24.21 20.99 33.34
CA PHE A 704 25.63 21.12 33.73
C PHE A 704 26.42 21.02 32.41
N GLY A 705 27.46 21.82 32.12
CA GLY A 705 28.39 22.44 33.03
C GLY A 705 28.94 23.80 32.56
N VAL A 706 29.56 24.41 33.57
CA VAL A 706 30.19 25.72 33.64
C VAL A 706 31.51 25.73 32.88
N ILE A 707 31.73 26.75 32.02
CA ILE A 707 33.04 27.37 31.83
C ILE A 707 32.85 28.90 31.83
N ALA A 708 33.42 29.54 32.84
CA ALA A 708 33.64 30.98 32.97
C ALA A 708 34.90 31.37 32.14
N ALA A 709 35.25 32.60 31.76
CA ALA A 709 34.88 33.95 32.17
C ALA A 709 35.51 35.00 31.20
N PHE A 710 35.04 36.26 31.28
CA PHE A 710 35.66 37.55 30.87
C PHE A 710 35.88 37.83 29.37
N PHE A 711 35.31 38.88 28.77
CA PHE A 711 35.67 40.30 28.98
C PHE A 711 34.48 41.28 28.82
N LEU A 712 34.53 42.37 29.61
CA LEU A 712 33.68 43.58 29.54
C LEU A 712 33.92 44.40 28.26
N GLY A 713 32.87 45.09 27.75
CA GLY A 713 33.05 46.05 26.65
C GLY A 713 31.87 46.87 26.13
N ARG A 714 31.00 47.40 27.02
CA ARG A 714 30.27 48.69 26.95
C ARG A 714 29.88 49.35 25.57
N LYS A 715 28.58 49.72 25.48
CA LYS A 715 27.92 50.84 24.72
C LYS A 715 27.92 50.72 23.18
N LYS A 716 26.87 51.06 22.41
CA LYS A 716 25.84 52.11 22.53
C LYS A 716 24.75 51.95 21.43
N ARG A 717 23.49 52.22 21.81
CA ARG A 717 22.40 52.97 21.11
C ARG A 717 21.77 52.51 19.78
N ASN A 718 20.45 52.31 19.88
CA ASN A 718 19.32 52.91 19.12
C ASN A 718 19.45 53.05 17.58
N ASN A 719 18.61 52.33 16.84
CA ASN A 719 17.23 52.73 16.52
C ASN A 719 16.39 51.50 16.18
#